data_AF-A0A352M066-F1
#
_entry.id   AF-A0A352M066-F1
#
_cell.length_a   1.000
_cell.length_b   1.000
_cell.length_c   1.000
_cell.angle_alpha   90.00
_cell.angle_beta   90.00
_cell.angle_gamma   90.00
#
_symmetry.space_group_name_H-M   'P 1'
#
loop_
_entity.id
_entity.type
_entity.pdbx_description
1 polymer ?
#
loop_
_entity_poly.entity_id
_entity_poly.type
_entity_poly.pdbx_seq_one_letter_code
_entity_poly.pdbx_strand_id
1 'polypeptide(L)'
;MKKFHTFFKSIVFKIFLMMISAIIMASIPVSTACAQGSPAAAAEWTILSFLSADNDLEKNALFDINEMEAAGPGPNINIVIQLDRPQFGYNDGVNNWGEAVRIKIHKDNDPVKITSPVVMKLGTSVNSGEAKTLSDFIEWGVKNYPAKRYMLVLWSHGSGWKTIPYDQISRAAEAGAKRGVKNIRNKYLSGISAKPEYYYNSLADNKSATFLRTVQASQTGGKKIKTGRGFIDFDSDEWTRSISYDDTSRSSIQLNELSEAIKRGAANAGLAGGFDILWFDACLMDMIEVAFELDGAAKYMVASEEVTPDFGWNHIKMVNTFNKYYNVPTREMAKMIVNKYVESYRRKAAAATAETRDDENEFLPVTMSALDISQARSAAESINALVSAASDPAYIPAVKDALAAVQRFDDADYIDFLHFIELLDNKIIAPDFNRAVSALKAKLKDLVLLCKTNSPHFRNARGVSVYFPMSEYSPLYDSLKFSSACDWKKLIKTYHYPQNSEVLVYISSAIYNSNGDGRLSPGENFEFRVKIANTGARAAQNAKFTLASRDAGIKITANSFTAAAIAPDTDCEIKFGASASNALKIGQQAEFDLYYSAGTGAQVRIARIPFIVRAPFVKNANILFVQGAPEAEVAQKYADAFKALSLNFDSWCVVNDGPVCSQLLDKYKNGGVVFRAVSDSSVANKMARAETETLRAYLQTGGALCISGQDIGPMIGDSDFYKNYLKCRFGEDNGGTVNLEGCGAFGSERFTLNGAEALNNQLFIDDIIPLTGAEPIFKYDNRKVAAVFVNDGKYRALYFAFGLEAVTGTGSRAAIISKAIELLPFKVANAMSALKADAAAAESGKNTDAALNNIELTEKSIIADIANSNYDSALNLCADVSKLTANERAPFRSALKSVCVMLKARMLQQQLSEEETEKIQVVLNKINELN
;
A
#
# COMPACT_ATOMS: atom_id res chain seq x y z
N MET A 1 5.24 60.57 77.88
CA MET A 1 4.64 59.60 76.93
C MET A 1 3.19 59.92 76.54
N LYS A 2 2.25 60.18 77.46
CA LYS A 2 0.85 60.55 77.08
C LYS A 2 0.73 61.82 76.21
N LYS A 3 1.53 62.87 76.43
CA LYS A 3 1.55 64.08 75.59
C LYS A 3 2.07 63.85 74.14
N PHE A 4 2.93 62.85 73.94
CA PHE A 4 3.44 62.48 72.62
C PHE A 4 2.38 61.74 71.79
N HIS A 5 1.56 60.92 72.45
CA HIS A 5 0.51 60.15 71.78
C HIS A 5 -0.69 61.02 71.36
N THR A 6 -0.96 62.12 72.07
CA THR A 6 -2.01 63.08 71.72
C THR A 6 -1.61 63.96 70.53
N PHE A 7 -0.32 64.27 70.37
CA PHE A 7 0.20 65.07 69.26
C PHE A 7 0.03 64.37 67.90
N PHE A 8 0.32 63.06 67.82
CA PHE A 8 0.16 62.26 66.59
C PHE A 8 -1.30 62.02 66.16
N LYS A 9 -2.28 62.23 67.06
CA LYS A 9 -3.71 62.15 66.74
C LYS A 9 -4.36 63.51 66.44
N SER A 10 -3.61 64.61 66.57
CA SER A 10 -4.10 65.97 66.30
C SER A 10 -4.30 66.21 64.80
N ILE A 11 -5.38 66.94 64.46
CA ILE A 11 -5.63 67.46 63.11
C ILE A 11 -4.43 68.27 62.58
N VAL A 12 -3.67 68.92 63.47
CA VAL A 12 -2.48 69.70 63.14
C VAL A 12 -1.37 68.81 62.55
N PHE A 13 -1.20 67.58 63.05
CA PHE A 13 -0.20 66.64 62.54
C PHE A 13 -0.58 66.10 61.15
N LYS A 14 -1.88 65.91 60.89
CA LYS A 14 -2.39 65.51 59.57
C LYS A 14 -2.25 66.62 58.52
N ILE A 15 -2.48 67.88 58.91
CA ILE A 15 -2.26 69.05 58.04
C ILE A 15 -0.76 69.24 57.77
N PHE A 16 0.10 68.98 58.75
CA PHE A 16 1.56 69.03 58.58
C PHE A 16 2.07 67.95 57.62
N LEU A 17 1.51 66.73 57.67
CA LEU A 17 1.84 65.66 56.71
C LEU A 17 1.34 65.96 55.29
N MET A 18 0.15 66.56 55.16
CA MET A 18 -0.39 66.98 53.85
C MET A 18 0.44 68.13 53.23
N MET A 19 0.94 69.07 54.02
CA MET A 19 1.81 70.13 53.49
C MET A 19 3.20 69.63 53.09
N ILE A 20 3.78 68.66 53.79
CA ILE A 20 5.05 68.04 53.38
C ILE A 20 4.87 67.24 52.07
N SER A 21 3.70 66.63 51.88
CA SER A 21 3.34 65.93 50.63
C SER A 21 3.17 66.90 49.45
N ALA A 22 2.66 68.12 49.70
CA ALA A 22 2.48 69.16 48.68
C ALA A 22 3.79 69.89 48.31
N ILE A 23 4.72 70.04 49.26
CA ILE A 23 6.01 70.70 49.02
C ILE A 23 6.99 69.77 48.29
N ILE A 24 6.92 68.45 48.50
CA ILE A 24 7.74 67.47 47.75
C ILE A 24 7.26 67.30 46.30
N MET A 25 6.00 67.66 45.99
CA MET A 25 5.49 67.67 44.60
C MET A 25 5.80 68.95 43.80
N ALA A 26 6.38 70.00 44.40
CA ALA A 26 6.57 71.31 43.76
C ALA A 26 8.04 71.66 43.43
N SER A 27 8.97 70.69 43.45
CA SER A 27 10.41 70.98 43.27
C SER A 27 11.17 69.88 42.50
N ILE A 28 10.60 69.38 41.41
CA ILE A 28 11.35 68.60 40.42
C ILE A 28 11.68 69.55 39.25
N PRO A 29 12.96 69.70 38.85
CA PRO A 29 13.34 70.56 37.75
C PRO A 29 12.68 70.09 36.46
N VAL A 30 12.08 71.03 35.72
CA VAL A 30 11.58 70.85 34.36
C VAL A 30 12.75 70.45 33.48
N SER A 31 12.94 69.15 33.34
CA SER A 31 13.74 68.58 32.27
C SER A 31 12.94 68.78 30.99
N THR A 32 13.58 69.39 30.00
CA THR A 32 13.08 69.55 28.63
C THR A 32 12.27 68.33 28.21
N ALA A 33 10.99 68.55 27.93
CA ALA A 33 10.14 67.57 27.29
C ALA A 33 10.84 67.09 26.01
N CYS A 34 11.45 65.90 26.06
CA CYS A 34 11.68 65.11 24.86
C CYS A 34 10.31 64.95 24.22
N ALA A 35 10.21 65.38 22.97
CA ALA A 35 9.03 65.20 22.14
C ALA A 35 8.46 63.78 22.38
N GLN A 36 7.22 63.70 22.87
CA GLN A 36 6.44 62.49 22.69
C GLN A 36 6.38 62.27 21.18
N GLY A 37 7.14 61.30 20.69
CA GLY A 37 7.00 60.84 19.32
C GLY A 37 5.53 60.56 19.08
N SER A 38 5.01 61.02 17.95
CA SER A 38 3.68 60.62 17.47
C SER A 38 3.51 59.11 17.69
N PRO A 39 2.31 58.61 18.09
CA PRO A 39 2.09 57.17 18.23
C PRO A 39 2.62 56.49 16.98
N ALA A 40 3.63 55.61 17.16
CA ALA A 40 4.25 54.93 16.04
C ALA A 40 3.14 54.30 15.21
N ALA A 41 3.06 54.65 13.92
CA ALA A 41 2.03 54.14 13.04
C ALA A 41 2.03 52.61 13.14
N ALA A 42 0.86 52.01 13.38
CA ALA A 42 0.73 50.56 13.50
C ALA A 42 1.31 49.89 12.24
N ALA A 43 2.11 48.83 12.44
CA ALA A 43 2.68 48.06 11.34
C ALA A 43 1.56 47.48 10.46
N GLU A 44 1.85 47.17 9.20
CA GLU A 44 0.87 46.46 8.37
C GLU A 44 0.69 45.03 8.90
N TRP A 45 1.80 44.36 9.27
CA TRP A 45 1.81 43.02 9.81
C TRP A 45 2.60 42.92 11.11
N THR A 46 2.06 42.16 12.06
CA THR A 46 2.84 41.55 13.15
C THR A 46 2.77 40.03 12.98
N ILE A 47 3.95 39.41 12.86
CA ILE A 47 4.14 37.97 12.80
C ILE A 47 4.64 37.51 14.17
N LEU A 48 3.80 36.76 14.88
CA LEU A 48 4.13 36.13 16.15
C LEU A 48 4.56 34.69 15.86
N SER A 49 5.82 34.34 16.12
CA SER A 49 6.31 32.97 15.94
C SER A 49 6.57 32.33 17.30
N PHE A 50 5.86 31.25 17.60
CA PHE A 50 6.00 30.48 18.83
C PHE A 50 6.86 29.25 18.52
N LEU A 51 8.14 29.34 18.86
CA LEU A 51 9.15 28.32 18.60
C LEU A 51 9.31 27.47 19.86
N SER A 52 8.55 26.39 19.91
CA SER A 52 8.60 25.39 20.98
C SER A 52 9.71 24.41 20.65
N ALA A 53 10.90 24.78 21.09
CA ALA A 53 12.17 24.20 20.69
C ALA A 53 12.89 23.50 21.85
N ASP A 54 12.21 23.31 22.99
CA ASP A 54 12.56 22.33 24.03
C ASP A 54 12.27 20.93 23.50
N ASN A 55 13.03 20.51 22.47
CA ASN A 55 13.02 19.21 21.84
C ASN A 55 14.21 19.07 20.87
N ASP A 56 14.24 17.98 20.11
CA ASP A 56 15.29 17.69 19.12
C ASP A 56 15.35 18.66 17.93
N LEU A 57 14.37 19.56 17.76
CA LEU A 57 14.39 20.60 16.74
C LEU A 57 15.11 21.88 17.21
N GLU A 58 15.63 21.95 18.45
CA GLU A 58 16.26 23.15 19.02
C GLU A 58 17.23 23.87 18.07
N LYS A 59 18.09 23.09 17.40
CA LYS A 59 19.08 23.60 16.46
C LYS A 59 18.43 24.31 15.26
N ASN A 60 17.32 23.81 14.77
CA ASN A 60 16.60 24.34 13.62
C ASN A 60 15.95 25.69 13.96
N ALA A 61 15.37 25.80 15.15
CA ALA A 61 14.83 27.06 15.65
C ALA A 61 15.88 28.20 15.68
N LEU A 62 17.12 27.90 16.07
CA LEU A 62 18.21 28.89 16.05
C LEU A 62 18.59 29.32 14.63
N PHE A 63 18.64 28.37 13.69
CA PHE A 63 18.90 28.70 12.29
C PHE A 63 17.79 29.54 11.67
N ASP A 64 16.54 29.22 11.96
CA ASP A 64 15.38 29.94 11.45
C ASP A 64 15.40 31.40 11.92
N ILE A 65 15.82 31.66 13.17
CA ILE A 65 16.01 33.02 13.70
C ILE A 65 17.11 33.77 12.92
N ASN A 66 18.29 33.17 12.75
CA ASN A 66 19.39 33.79 11.98
C ASN A 66 18.98 34.05 10.52
N GLU A 67 18.19 33.17 9.91
CA GLU A 67 17.64 33.39 8.56
C GLU A 67 16.67 34.59 8.51
N MET A 68 15.84 34.77 9.55
CA MET A 68 14.97 35.94 9.66
C MET A 68 15.79 37.23 9.86
N GLU A 69 16.88 37.19 10.62
CA GLU A 69 17.81 38.31 10.83
C GLU A 69 18.55 38.71 9.55
N ALA A 70 19.07 37.72 8.80
CA ALA A 70 19.80 37.97 7.56
C ALA A 70 18.94 38.73 6.52
N ALA A 71 17.65 38.38 6.42
CA ALA A 71 16.73 39.12 5.58
C ALA A 71 16.37 40.49 6.19
N GLY A 72 15.94 40.47 7.47
CA GLY A 72 15.52 41.63 8.24
C GLY A 72 14.10 42.11 7.89
N PRO A 73 13.18 42.25 8.86
CA PRO A 73 11.85 42.79 8.60
C PRO A 73 11.93 44.27 8.20
N GLY A 74 11.19 44.64 7.17
CA GLY A 74 11.03 46.02 6.71
C GLY A 74 10.19 46.86 7.68
N PRO A 75 10.09 48.18 7.46
CA PRO A 75 9.46 49.10 8.41
C PRO A 75 7.96 48.88 8.64
N ASN A 76 7.29 48.12 7.75
CA ASN A 76 5.86 47.82 7.85
C ASN A 76 5.56 46.51 8.57
N ILE A 77 6.58 45.81 9.08
CA ILE A 77 6.46 44.43 9.56
C ILE A 77 7.17 44.28 10.89
N ASN A 78 6.48 43.73 11.88
CA ASN A 78 7.10 43.21 13.09
C ASN A 78 7.21 41.69 12.97
N ILE A 79 8.37 41.13 13.34
CA ILE A 79 8.52 39.70 13.59
C ILE A 79 8.98 39.56 15.03
N VAL A 80 8.18 38.84 15.82
CA VAL A 80 8.38 38.67 17.26
C VAL A 80 8.30 37.19 17.58
N ILE A 81 9.28 36.71 18.33
CA ILE A 81 9.47 35.30 18.61
C ILE A 81 9.35 35.08 20.11
N GLN A 82 8.65 34.03 20.53
CA GLN A 82 8.94 33.37 21.80
C GLN A 82 9.67 32.08 21.48
N LEU A 83 10.87 31.95 22.03
CA LEU A 83 11.73 30.79 21.87
C LEU A 83 11.84 30.11 23.23
N ASP A 84 11.42 28.86 23.32
CA ASP A 84 11.64 28.00 24.48
C ASP A 84 12.69 26.95 24.13
N ARG A 85 13.71 26.79 24.97
CA ARG A 85 14.87 25.93 24.74
C ARG A 85 15.14 25.10 25.98
N PRO A 86 15.63 23.87 25.83
CA PRO A 86 16.00 23.06 26.97
C PRO A 86 17.14 23.74 27.73
N GLN A 87 17.12 23.64 29.06
CA GLN A 87 18.19 24.17 29.91
C GLN A 87 19.57 23.56 29.56
N PHE A 88 19.57 22.30 29.11
CA PHE A 88 20.76 21.53 28.74
C PHE A 88 20.58 20.87 27.36
N GLY A 89 20.59 21.66 26.29
CA GLY A 89 20.49 21.14 24.92
C GLY A 89 21.66 21.51 24.02
N TYR A 90 21.34 21.74 22.75
CA TYR A 90 22.26 22.10 21.69
C TYR A 90 23.06 23.37 22.06
N ASN A 91 24.38 23.21 22.11
CA ASN A 91 25.30 24.29 22.41
C ASN A 91 26.20 24.55 21.19
N ASP A 92 25.97 25.68 20.53
CA ASP A 92 26.79 26.17 19.41
C ASP A 92 27.96 27.05 19.87
N GLY A 93 28.12 27.27 21.18
CA GLY A 93 29.16 28.09 21.78
C GLY A 93 28.92 29.60 21.69
N VAL A 94 27.85 30.06 21.04
CA VAL A 94 27.61 31.50 20.79
C VAL A 94 26.21 31.98 21.20
N ASN A 95 25.19 31.12 21.12
CA ASN A 95 23.80 31.41 21.48
C ASN A 95 23.44 30.64 22.76
N ASN A 96 24.08 30.96 23.89
CA ASN A 96 23.87 30.21 25.13
C ASN A 96 22.94 30.96 26.10
N TRP A 97 21.63 30.77 25.94
CA TRP A 97 20.61 31.40 26.78
C TRP A 97 20.10 30.46 27.88
N GLY A 98 19.92 29.18 27.57
CA GLY A 98 19.46 28.16 28.52
C GLY A 98 18.14 28.49 29.24
N GLU A 99 17.35 29.42 28.67
CA GLU A 99 16.11 29.96 29.21
C GLU A 99 15.16 30.34 28.07
N ALA A 100 13.86 30.35 28.34
CA ALA A 100 12.88 30.85 27.40
C ALA A 100 12.95 32.38 27.31
N VAL A 101 12.86 32.91 26.09
CA VAL A 101 13.01 34.34 25.80
C VAL A 101 11.99 34.82 24.77
N ARG A 102 11.78 36.13 24.72
CA ARG A 102 11.10 36.80 23.63
C ARG A 102 12.05 37.73 22.90
N ILE A 103 12.02 37.67 21.58
CA ILE A 103 12.97 38.34 20.69
C ILE A 103 12.18 39.17 19.69
N LYS A 104 12.63 40.38 19.42
CA LYS A 104 12.18 41.13 18.25
C LYS A 104 13.24 41.00 17.17
N ILE A 105 12.88 40.49 15.99
CA ILE A 105 13.86 40.32 14.91
C ILE A 105 14.33 41.67 14.38
N HIS A 106 15.64 41.83 14.26
CA HIS A 106 16.30 42.94 13.60
C HIS A 106 17.22 42.42 12.51
N LYS A 107 17.51 43.26 11.52
CA LYS A 107 18.48 42.88 10.50
C LYS A 107 19.88 42.81 11.08
N ASP A 108 20.60 41.74 10.79
CA ASP A 108 22.04 41.67 10.93
C ASP A 108 22.67 40.90 9.75
N ASN A 109 23.99 40.71 9.81
CA ASN A 109 24.74 39.93 8.83
C ASN A 109 25.55 38.79 9.49
N ASP A 110 25.30 38.47 10.77
CA ASP A 110 25.99 37.37 11.46
C ASP A 110 25.22 36.06 11.18
N PRO A 111 25.80 35.11 10.43
CA PRO A 111 25.07 33.92 10.03
C PRO A 111 24.94 32.87 11.15
N VAL A 112 25.50 33.13 12.34
CA VAL A 112 25.55 32.15 13.44
C VAL A 112 25.00 32.73 14.74
N LYS A 113 25.37 33.95 15.10
CA LYS A 113 24.98 34.54 16.38
C LYS A 113 23.70 35.35 16.25
N ILE A 114 22.70 35.02 17.06
CA ILE A 114 21.48 35.79 17.17
C ILE A 114 21.79 37.13 17.84
N THR A 115 21.69 38.23 17.08
CA THR A 115 21.99 39.58 17.60
C THR A 115 20.75 40.39 17.94
N SER A 116 19.58 39.90 17.53
CA SER A 116 18.29 40.51 17.80
C SER A 116 18.06 40.71 19.30
N PRO A 117 17.47 41.86 19.69
CA PRO A 117 17.25 42.18 21.08
C PRO A 117 16.30 41.17 21.73
N VAL A 118 16.77 40.56 22.82
CA VAL A 118 15.90 39.89 23.80
C VAL A 118 15.11 40.96 24.52
N VAL A 119 13.81 41.03 24.22
CA VAL A 119 12.89 42.03 24.76
C VAL A 119 12.22 41.56 26.06
N MET A 120 12.29 40.26 26.35
CA MET A 120 11.84 39.69 27.62
C MET A 120 12.55 38.36 27.89
N LYS A 121 13.02 38.16 29.12
CA LYS A 121 13.47 36.86 29.62
C LYS A 121 12.32 36.24 30.42
N LEU A 122 11.96 35.00 30.11
CA LEU A 122 10.86 34.28 30.77
C LEU A 122 11.38 33.26 31.79
N GLY A 123 12.64 32.84 31.69
CA GLY A 123 13.30 31.93 32.61
C GLY A 123 13.30 30.47 32.14
N THR A 124 13.84 29.58 32.96
CA THR A 124 14.12 28.18 32.62
C THR A 124 12.96 27.21 32.93
N SER A 125 11.83 27.73 33.40
CA SER A 125 10.68 26.93 33.84
C SER A 125 9.44 27.19 32.99
N VAL A 126 9.62 27.81 31.82
CA VAL A 126 8.52 27.92 30.85
C VAL A 126 8.26 26.53 30.30
N ASN A 127 6.97 26.23 30.12
CA ASN A 127 6.53 25.02 29.46
C ASN A 127 5.84 25.44 28.16
N SER A 128 6.51 25.23 27.04
CA SER A 128 5.97 25.52 25.71
C SER A 128 4.88 24.54 25.26
N GLY A 129 4.77 23.38 25.90
CA GLY A 129 3.67 22.42 25.74
C GLY A 129 2.39 22.81 26.49
N GLU A 130 2.40 23.88 27.28
CA GLU A 130 1.20 24.38 27.97
C GLU A 130 0.43 25.41 27.14
N ALA A 131 -0.87 25.18 27.00
CA ALA A 131 -1.81 26.08 26.33
C ALA A 131 -1.80 27.51 26.91
N LYS A 132 -1.56 27.64 28.23
CA LYS A 132 -1.46 28.95 28.88
C LYS A 132 -0.26 29.75 28.36
N THR A 133 0.89 29.13 28.19
CA THR A 133 2.12 29.77 27.69
C THR A 133 1.90 30.40 26.32
N LEU A 134 1.20 29.69 25.42
CA LEU A 134 0.79 30.22 24.12
C LEU A 134 -0.14 31.42 24.27
N SER A 135 -1.17 31.33 25.13
CA SER A 135 -2.12 32.43 25.33
C SER A 135 -1.44 33.69 25.89
N ASP A 136 -0.49 33.54 26.82
CA ASP A 136 0.29 34.64 27.40
C ASP A 136 1.20 35.29 26.35
N PHE A 137 1.77 34.50 25.43
CA PHE A 137 2.58 35.01 24.33
C PHE A 137 1.75 35.84 23.35
N ILE A 138 0.60 35.30 22.93
CA ILE A 138 -0.31 36.01 22.03
C ILE A 138 -0.77 37.32 22.65
N GLU A 139 -1.21 37.29 23.92
CA GLU A 139 -1.70 38.48 24.59
C GLU A 139 -0.64 39.57 24.65
N TRP A 140 0.58 39.20 25.07
CA TRP A 140 1.69 40.14 25.14
C TRP A 140 2.11 40.64 23.76
N GLY A 141 2.23 39.76 22.76
CA GLY A 141 2.73 40.09 21.43
C GLY A 141 1.83 41.09 20.72
N VAL A 142 0.51 40.85 20.75
CA VAL A 142 -0.48 41.75 20.16
C VAL A 142 -0.50 43.11 20.87
N LYS A 143 -0.41 43.15 22.22
CA LYS A 143 -0.41 44.41 22.99
C LYS A 143 0.84 45.26 22.75
N ASN A 144 2.01 44.63 22.59
CA ASN A 144 3.29 45.35 22.49
C ASN A 144 3.67 45.68 21.04
N TYR A 145 3.12 44.97 20.05
CA TYR A 145 3.44 45.15 18.64
C TYR A 145 2.17 45.30 17.81
N PRO A 146 1.45 46.43 17.96
CA PRO A 146 0.20 46.66 17.26
C PRO A 146 0.39 46.73 15.74
N ALA A 147 -0.45 45.99 15.02
CA ALA A 147 -0.50 45.97 13.57
C ALA A 147 -1.95 45.91 13.06
N LYS A 148 -2.13 46.17 11.77
CA LYS A 148 -3.42 46.02 11.10
C LYS A 148 -3.81 44.55 10.89
N ARG A 149 -2.81 43.68 10.71
CA ARG A 149 -2.99 42.24 10.47
C ARG A 149 -2.01 41.42 11.29
N TYR A 150 -2.45 40.24 11.72
CA TYR A 150 -1.65 39.36 12.56
C TYR A 150 -1.53 37.96 11.97
N MET A 151 -0.30 37.45 11.95
CA MET A 151 -0.02 36.04 11.68
C MET A 151 0.52 35.38 12.95
N LEU A 152 0.00 34.20 13.29
CA LEU A 152 0.59 33.33 14.30
C LEU A 152 1.23 32.14 13.62
N VAL A 153 2.51 31.89 13.89
CA VAL A 153 3.26 30.72 13.44
C VAL A 153 3.46 29.80 14.65
N LEU A 154 2.97 28.58 14.55
CA LEU A 154 3.21 27.52 15.53
C LEU A 154 4.25 26.58 14.92
N TRP A 155 5.46 26.62 15.47
CA TRP A 155 6.62 25.89 15.00
C TRP A 155 7.01 24.86 16.05
N SER A 156 6.98 23.58 15.68
CA SER A 156 7.42 22.42 16.47
C SER A 156 7.08 21.13 15.71
N HIS A 157 7.22 19.98 16.38
CA HIS A 157 6.53 18.76 15.98
C HIS A 157 5.01 18.93 16.02
N GLY A 158 4.33 18.20 15.13
CA GLY A 158 2.88 18.11 15.06
C GLY A 158 2.45 16.71 14.63
N SER A 159 1.25 16.31 15.03
CA SER A 159 0.71 14.99 14.68
C SER A 159 -0.77 15.06 14.34
N GLY A 160 -1.22 16.21 13.82
CA GLY A 160 -2.62 16.46 13.50
C GLY A 160 -3.48 16.35 14.76
N TRP A 161 -4.49 15.48 14.73
CA TRP A 161 -5.30 15.18 15.92
C TRP A 161 -4.78 13.97 16.72
N LYS A 162 -3.83 13.16 16.24
CA LYS A 162 -3.33 12.00 17.00
C LYS A 162 -2.14 12.39 17.87
N THR A 163 -1.74 11.49 18.76
CA THR A 163 -0.52 11.57 19.57
C THR A 163 0.59 10.75 18.97
N ILE A 164 1.82 11.21 19.15
CA ILE A 164 2.99 10.33 19.14
C ILE A 164 3.48 10.24 20.60
N PRO A 165 3.48 9.06 21.24
CA PRO A 165 4.00 8.91 22.59
C PRO A 165 5.43 9.44 22.68
N TYR A 166 5.72 10.11 23.79
CA TYR A 166 6.97 10.82 24.02
C TYR A 166 8.21 9.90 23.92
N ASP A 167 8.07 8.62 24.29
CA ASP A 167 9.11 7.59 24.15
C ASP A 167 9.36 7.14 22.69
N GLN A 168 8.39 7.36 21.79
CA GLN A 168 8.55 7.10 20.36
C GLN A 168 9.24 8.26 19.62
N ILE A 169 9.08 9.50 20.09
CA ILE A 169 9.79 10.68 19.56
C ILE A 169 11.29 10.55 19.80
N SER A 170 11.69 10.26 21.05
CA SER A 170 13.11 10.02 21.42
C SER A 170 13.73 8.81 20.71
N ARG A 171 12.97 7.71 20.53
CA ARG A 171 13.44 6.53 19.77
C ARG A 171 13.53 6.75 18.27
N ALA A 172 12.67 7.58 17.68
CA ALA A 172 12.77 7.98 16.28
C ALA A 172 14.03 8.82 16.05
N ALA A 173 14.37 9.73 16.98
CA ALA A 173 15.62 10.49 16.97
C ALA A 173 16.86 9.58 17.07
N GLU A 174 16.84 8.57 17.96
CA GLU A 174 17.94 7.59 18.04
C GLU A 174 18.01 6.64 16.84
N ALA A 175 16.87 6.23 16.28
CA ALA A 175 16.81 5.37 15.11
C ALA A 175 17.18 6.11 13.83
N GLY A 176 16.90 7.41 13.72
CA GLY A 176 17.37 8.30 12.64
C GLY A 176 18.87 8.54 12.72
N ALA A 177 19.42 8.72 13.93
CA ALA A 177 20.86 8.79 14.16
C ALA A 177 21.60 7.46 13.82
N LYS A 178 20.94 6.30 13.99
CA LYS A 178 21.46 4.97 13.62
C LYS A 178 21.19 4.57 12.17
N ARG A 179 20.11 5.06 11.54
CA ARG A 179 19.81 4.92 10.10
C ARG A 179 20.57 5.97 9.29
N GLY A 180 21.89 5.94 9.45
CA GLY A 180 22.91 6.36 8.50
C GLY A 180 22.55 7.34 7.38
N VAL A 181 22.36 8.62 7.72
CA VAL A 181 22.70 9.72 6.79
C VAL A 181 24.16 9.58 6.33
N LYS A 182 25.03 8.97 7.16
CA LYS A 182 26.40 8.57 6.80
C LYS A 182 26.51 7.48 5.71
N ASN A 183 25.50 6.61 5.51
CA ASN A 183 25.58 5.50 4.53
C ASN A 183 24.99 5.85 3.16
N ILE A 184 24.21 6.92 3.05
CA ILE A 184 23.63 7.39 1.79
C ILE A 184 24.64 8.27 1.04
N ARG A 185 25.39 9.09 1.78
CA ARG A 185 26.49 9.92 1.28
C ARG A 185 27.56 9.10 0.52
N ASN A 186 27.95 7.94 1.03
CA ASN A 186 28.98 7.10 0.40
C ASN A 186 28.46 6.27 -0.79
N LYS A 187 27.17 5.96 -0.87
CA LYS A 187 26.56 5.24 -2.02
C LYS A 187 26.32 6.17 -3.23
N TYR A 188 26.07 7.45 -2.99
CA TYR A 188 25.94 8.45 -4.04
C TYR A 188 27.32 8.86 -4.60
N LEU A 189 28.34 8.96 -3.74
CA LEU A 189 29.71 9.29 -4.14
C LEU A 189 30.48 8.14 -4.83
N SER A 190 29.99 6.91 -4.77
CA SER A 190 30.63 5.76 -5.44
C SER A 190 30.09 5.45 -6.85
N GLY A 191 29.19 6.28 -7.40
CA GLY A 191 28.73 6.13 -8.79
C GLY A 191 27.83 4.92 -9.09
N ILE A 192 27.26 4.26 -8.06
CA ILE A 192 26.40 3.08 -8.22
C ILE A 192 24.96 3.44 -7.87
N SER A 193 24.30 4.22 -8.75
CA SER A 193 22.85 4.20 -9.02
C SER A 193 22.39 5.54 -9.62
N ALA A 194 21.82 5.48 -10.82
CA ALA A 194 21.22 6.62 -11.52
C ALA A 194 19.70 6.75 -11.29
N LYS A 195 19.14 6.20 -10.19
CA LYS A 195 17.69 6.20 -9.95
C LYS A 195 17.29 6.71 -8.55
N PRO A 196 16.55 7.83 -8.44
CA PRO A 196 16.03 8.38 -7.18
C PRO A 196 14.91 7.55 -6.51
N GLU A 197 14.47 6.46 -7.13
CA GLU A 197 13.23 5.75 -6.80
C GLU A 197 13.34 4.82 -5.57
N TYR A 198 14.54 4.63 -5.01
CA TYR A 198 14.80 3.61 -3.98
C TYR A 198 14.53 4.04 -2.53
N TYR A 199 14.11 5.28 -2.27
CA TYR A 199 13.91 5.77 -0.89
C TYR A 199 12.51 5.47 -0.29
N TYR A 200 11.55 4.99 -1.09
CA TYR A 200 10.12 4.94 -0.71
C TYR A 200 9.44 3.56 -0.76
N ASN A 201 10.18 2.47 -0.99
CA ASN A 201 9.56 1.15 -1.12
C ASN A 201 8.88 0.63 0.17
N SER A 202 9.10 1.22 1.34
CA SER A 202 8.41 0.80 2.58
C SER A 202 6.94 1.23 2.68
N LEU A 203 6.41 2.03 1.73
CA LEU A 203 4.98 2.38 1.68
C LEU A 203 4.21 1.65 0.57
N ALA A 204 4.91 1.12 -0.44
CA ALA A 204 4.30 0.26 -1.45
C ALA A 204 3.92 -1.12 -0.86
N ASP A 205 4.72 -1.62 0.08
CA ASP A 205 4.52 -2.93 0.72
C ASP A 205 3.32 -2.98 1.69
N ASN A 206 2.79 -1.83 2.11
CA ASN A 206 1.61 -1.75 2.99
C ASN A 206 0.26 -1.80 2.26
N LYS A 207 0.25 -1.92 0.92
CA LYS A 207 -0.99 -2.16 0.16
C LYS A 207 -1.59 -3.56 0.37
N SER A 208 -0.82 -4.45 1.00
CA SER A 208 -1.12 -5.88 1.14
C SER A 208 -1.23 -6.37 2.58
N ALA A 209 -1.52 -5.50 3.55
CA ALA A 209 -1.93 -5.92 4.89
C ALA A 209 -3.26 -6.70 4.79
N THR A 210 -3.11 -8.00 4.58
CA THR A 210 -4.18 -8.94 4.32
C THR A 210 -4.89 -9.17 5.64
N PHE A 211 -6.21 -8.98 5.61
CA PHE A 211 -7.15 -9.24 6.69
C PHE A 211 -7.00 -10.70 7.19
N LEU A 212 -6.20 -10.93 8.23
CA LEU A 212 -6.19 -12.20 8.97
C LEU A 212 -6.26 -11.91 10.46
N ARG A 213 -7.45 -12.18 11.02
CA ARG A 213 -7.66 -12.33 12.46
C ARG A 213 -6.72 -13.42 12.96
N THR A 214 -5.79 -13.08 13.84
CA THR A 214 -5.27 -14.06 14.81
C THR A 214 -5.31 -13.42 16.18
N VAL A 215 -6.42 -13.68 16.87
CA VAL A 215 -6.49 -13.56 18.33
C VAL A 215 -5.58 -14.66 18.87
N GLN A 216 -4.35 -14.31 19.20
CA GLN A 216 -3.62 -15.01 20.25
C GLN A 216 -3.60 -14.09 21.46
N ALA A 217 -4.48 -14.40 22.41
CA ALA A 217 -4.46 -13.83 23.74
C ALA A 217 -3.08 -14.11 24.36
N SER A 218 -2.22 -13.09 24.46
CA SER A 218 -1.08 -13.15 25.35
C SER A 218 -1.57 -12.90 26.77
N GLN A 219 -1.28 -13.83 27.68
CA GLN A 219 -1.63 -13.77 29.11
C GLN A 219 -0.80 -12.73 29.91
N THR A 220 -0.59 -11.56 29.34
CA THR A 220 -0.11 -10.36 30.03
C THR A 220 -0.82 -9.17 29.38
N GLY A 221 -1.72 -8.52 30.11
CA GLY A 221 -2.72 -7.59 29.59
C GLY A 221 -2.16 -6.26 29.07
N GLY A 222 -1.67 -6.27 27.83
CA GLY A 222 -1.30 -5.11 27.02
C GLY A 222 -1.82 -5.28 25.60
N LYS A 223 -2.84 -4.53 25.15
CA LYS A 223 -3.28 -4.54 23.73
C LYS A 223 -2.24 -3.84 22.86
N LYS A 224 -1.56 -4.55 21.95
CA LYS A 224 -0.58 -3.97 21.02
C LYS A 224 -1.08 -4.03 19.57
N ILE A 225 -1.03 -2.92 18.81
CA ILE A 225 -1.30 -2.91 17.35
C ILE A 225 -0.05 -2.55 16.57
N LYS A 226 0.16 -3.23 15.44
CA LYS A 226 1.24 -2.95 14.49
C LYS A 226 0.83 -1.81 13.55
N THR A 227 1.57 -0.71 13.57
CA THR A 227 1.50 0.37 12.57
C THR A 227 2.70 0.30 11.63
N GLY A 228 2.69 1.10 10.55
CA GLY A 228 3.82 1.21 9.60
C GLY A 228 5.15 1.66 10.24
N ARG A 229 5.14 2.08 11.52
CA ARG A 229 6.33 2.51 12.28
C ARG A 229 6.70 1.57 13.46
N GLY A 230 5.93 0.51 13.74
CA GLY A 230 6.22 -0.43 14.85
C GLY A 230 4.98 -0.88 15.62
N PHE A 231 5.15 -1.34 16.86
CA PHE A 231 4.03 -1.71 17.74
C PHE A 231 3.66 -0.52 18.64
N ILE A 232 2.37 -0.19 18.67
CA ILE A 232 1.76 0.77 19.61
C ILE A 232 1.09 -0.01 20.73
N ASP A 233 1.37 0.35 21.99
CA ASP A 233 0.74 -0.19 23.19
C ASP A 233 -0.47 0.66 23.58
N PHE A 234 -1.67 0.07 23.65
CA PHE A 234 -2.93 0.80 23.86
C PHE A 234 -3.28 1.00 25.34
N ASP A 235 -2.53 0.40 26.28
CA ASP A 235 -2.89 0.38 27.70
C ASP A 235 -2.21 1.47 28.56
N SER A 236 -1.60 2.49 27.95
CA SER A 236 -1.16 3.69 28.68
C SER A 236 -2.22 4.79 28.61
N ASP A 237 -2.74 5.24 29.75
CA ASP A 237 -3.75 6.32 29.89
C ASP A 237 -3.26 7.73 29.42
N GLU A 238 -2.13 7.84 28.70
CA GLU A 238 -1.43 9.09 28.38
C GLU A 238 -1.43 9.44 26.87
N TRP A 239 -2.55 9.25 26.18
CA TRP A 239 -2.69 9.63 24.76
C TRP A 239 -3.30 11.03 24.60
N THR A 240 -2.54 11.96 24.02
CA THR A 240 -2.87 13.40 23.92
C THR A 240 -2.70 13.93 22.47
N ARG A 241 -3.67 14.65 21.91
CA ARG A 241 -3.78 15.08 20.50
C ARG A 241 -3.08 16.40 20.26
N SER A 242 -1.86 16.47 19.71
CA SER A 242 -1.07 17.66 20.02
C SER A 242 -0.08 18.18 18.99
N ILE A 243 0.39 19.39 19.32
CA ILE A 243 1.46 20.15 18.69
C ILE A 243 2.31 20.75 19.82
N SER A 244 3.49 21.29 19.51
CA SER A 244 4.28 22.08 20.46
C SER A 244 4.82 21.21 21.59
N TYR A 245 5.60 20.19 21.22
CA TYR A 245 6.16 19.22 22.15
C TYR A 245 7.27 19.87 22.97
N ASP A 246 7.24 19.62 24.27
CA ASP A 246 8.19 20.15 25.25
C ASP A 246 8.79 18.99 26.04
N ASP A 247 10.09 18.79 25.84
CA ASP A 247 10.82 17.62 26.25
C ASP A 247 11.09 17.60 27.75
N THR A 248 11.50 18.75 28.28
CA THR A 248 11.73 18.94 29.71
C THR A 248 10.47 18.68 30.53
N SER A 249 9.31 19.18 30.09
CA SER A 249 8.03 19.00 30.80
C SER A 249 7.26 17.74 30.40
N ARG A 250 7.67 17.06 29.33
CA ARG A 250 6.95 15.94 28.69
C ARG A 250 5.50 16.30 28.37
N SER A 251 5.30 17.50 27.85
CA SER A 251 3.96 18.00 27.56
C SER A 251 3.84 18.48 26.12
N SER A 252 2.61 18.73 25.70
CA SER A 252 2.29 19.23 24.37
C SER A 252 0.90 19.87 24.38
N ILE A 253 0.69 20.87 23.54
CA ILE A 253 -0.57 21.59 23.50
C ILE A 253 -1.62 20.74 22.79
N GLN A 254 -2.69 20.42 23.51
CA GLN A 254 -3.76 19.61 22.98
C GLN A 254 -4.62 20.39 21.98
N LEU A 255 -5.15 19.73 20.95
CA LEU A 255 -5.95 20.39 19.91
C LEU A 255 -7.19 21.12 20.48
N ASN A 256 -7.85 20.54 21.48
CA ASN A 256 -8.97 21.18 22.18
C ASN A 256 -8.53 22.40 23.01
N GLU A 257 -7.33 22.38 23.58
CA GLU A 257 -6.77 23.49 24.35
C GLU A 257 -6.17 24.58 23.45
N LEU A 258 -5.64 24.19 22.28
CA LEU A 258 -4.99 25.06 21.31
C LEU A 258 -5.93 26.16 20.83
N SER A 259 -7.12 25.78 20.37
CA SER A 259 -8.13 26.73 19.89
C SER A 259 -8.53 27.72 20.99
N GLU A 260 -8.72 27.22 22.21
CA GLU A 260 -9.10 28.05 23.37
C GLU A 260 -7.96 28.98 23.80
N ALA A 261 -6.70 28.52 23.76
CA ALA A 261 -5.53 29.33 24.05
C ALA A 261 -5.37 30.50 23.07
N ILE A 262 -5.51 30.21 21.77
CA ILE A 262 -5.41 31.23 20.71
C ILE A 262 -6.51 32.28 20.88
N LYS A 263 -7.76 31.83 21.03
CA LYS A 263 -8.92 32.72 21.21
C LYS A 263 -8.80 33.56 22.48
N ARG A 264 -8.38 32.95 23.59
CA ARG A 264 -8.19 33.64 24.88
C ARG A 264 -7.12 34.72 24.77
N GLY A 265 -5.94 34.39 24.24
CA GLY A 265 -4.85 35.36 24.07
C GLY A 265 -5.26 36.52 23.16
N ALA A 266 -5.90 36.21 22.03
CA ALA A 266 -6.39 37.22 21.08
C ALA A 266 -7.46 38.12 21.72
N ALA A 267 -8.44 37.54 22.41
CA ALA A 267 -9.51 38.29 23.08
C ALA A 267 -8.95 39.20 24.19
N ASN A 268 -8.03 38.69 25.03
CA ASN A 268 -7.41 39.48 26.10
C ASN A 268 -6.57 40.67 25.57
N ALA A 269 -6.08 40.57 24.34
CA ALA A 269 -5.36 41.65 23.66
C ALA A 269 -6.25 42.57 22.82
N GLY A 270 -7.56 42.33 22.76
CA GLY A 270 -8.49 43.13 21.96
C GLY A 270 -8.46 42.83 20.46
N LEU A 271 -7.90 41.68 20.05
CA LEU A 271 -7.90 41.23 18.66
C LEU A 271 -9.24 40.54 18.33
N ALA A 272 -10.27 41.36 18.09
CA ALA A 272 -11.60 40.89 17.75
C ALA A 272 -11.61 40.14 16.41
N GLY A 273 -12.10 38.90 16.41
CA GLY A 273 -12.15 38.03 15.23
C GLY A 273 -10.91 37.14 15.01
N GLY A 274 -9.96 37.15 15.95
CA GLY A 274 -8.78 36.27 15.92
C GLY A 274 -7.72 36.70 14.91
N PHE A 275 -6.86 35.76 14.53
CA PHE A 275 -5.74 36.01 13.62
C PHE A 275 -6.16 36.10 12.16
N ASP A 276 -5.40 36.82 11.35
CA ASP A 276 -5.61 36.84 9.90
C ASP A 276 -5.12 35.53 9.26
N ILE A 277 -3.96 35.03 9.71
CA ILE A 277 -3.38 33.77 9.26
C ILE A 277 -2.85 33.01 10.48
N LEU A 278 -3.21 31.73 10.58
CA LEU A 278 -2.53 30.78 11.43
C LEU A 278 -1.70 29.86 10.53
N TRP A 279 -0.40 29.79 10.75
CA TRP A 279 0.48 28.89 10.02
C TRP A 279 1.05 27.84 10.96
N PHE A 280 0.80 26.58 10.64
CA PHE A 280 1.44 25.43 11.26
C PHE A 280 2.71 25.10 10.49
N ASP A 281 3.86 25.48 11.03
CA ASP A 281 5.15 24.96 10.60
C ASP A 281 5.44 23.69 11.40
N ALA A 282 4.56 22.71 11.17
CA ALA A 282 4.48 21.46 11.91
C ALA A 282 3.82 20.38 11.04
N CYS A 283 4.20 19.13 11.29
CA CYS A 283 3.75 17.97 10.53
C CYS A 283 2.23 17.72 10.67
N LEU A 284 1.59 17.27 9.57
CA LEU A 284 0.25 16.66 9.55
C LEU A 284 -0.91 17.53 10.08
N MET A 285 -0.71 18.86 10.19
CA MET A 285 -1.72 19.75 10.77
C MET A 285 -2.84 20.14 9.78
N ASP A 286 -2.69 19.82 8.49
CA ASP A 286 -3.68 20.15 7.45
C ASP A 286 -4.81 19.13 7.40
N MET A 287 -5.64 19.15 8.44
CA MET A 287 -6.79 18.26 8.61
C MET A 287 -8.07 19.06 8.73
N ILE A 288 -9.19 18.49 8.24
CA ILE A 288 -10.51 19.12 8.44
C ILE A 288 -10.88 19.16 9.93
N GLU A 289 -10.46 18.17 10.72
CA GLU A 289 -10.60 18.13 12.17
C GLU A 289 -9.93 19.33 12.82
N VAL A 290 -8.67 19.59 12.47
CA VAL A 290 -7.89 20.73 12.98
C VAL A 290 -8.53 22.05 12.57
N ALA A 291 -8.87 22.21 11.29
CA ALA A 291 -9.52 23.42 10.78
C ALA A 291 -10.86 23.70 11.49
N PHE A 292 -11.65 22.66 11.79
CA PHE A 292 -12.93 22.77 12.50
C PHE A 292 -12.73 23.18 13.97
N GLU A 293 -11.76 22.59 14.67
CA GLU A 293 -11.47 22.96 16.07
C GLU A 293 -11.04 24.43 16.19
N LEU A 294 -10.34 24.94 15.17
CA LEU A 294 -9.84 26.31 15.10
C LEU A 294 -10.88 27.33 14.60
N ASP A 295 -12.13 26.93 14.37
CA ASP A 295 -13.21 27.83 13.93
C ASP A 295 -13.28 29.07 14.84
N GLY A 296 -13.16 30.27 14.25
CA GLY A 296 -13.12 31.55 14.95
C GLY A 296 -11.80 31.94 15.62
N ALA A 297 -10.74 31.13 15.52
CA ALA A 297 -9.39 31.48 16.01
C ALA A 297 -8.58 32.26 14.96
N ALA A 298 -8.84 32.02 13.66
CA ALA A 298 -8.22 32.71 12.54
C ALA A 298 -9.17 32.81 11.33
N LYS A 299 -8.79 33.59 10.31
CA LYS A 299 -9.48 33.61 9.01
C LYS A 299 -8.97 32.52 8.06
N TYR A 300 -7.65 32.38 7.97
CA TYR A 300 -7.00 31.39 7.12
C TYR A 300 -6.03 30.53 7.91
N MET A 301 -5.93 29.27 7.52
CA MET A 301 -4.94 28.32 8.02
C MET A 301 -3.98 27.96 6.89
N VAL A 302 -2.69 27.88 7.18
CA VAL A 302 -1.68 27.32 6.28
C VAL A 302 -1.06 26.12 7.00
N ALA A 303 -1.02 24.96 6.36
CA ALA A 303 -0.54 23.72 6.97
C ALA A 303 -0.16 22.69 5.90
N SER A 304 0.52 21.62 6.34
CA SER A 304 0.87 20.47 5.51
C SER A 304 0.02 19.24 5.86
N GLU A 305 -0.47 18.54 4.82
CA GLU A 305 -1.10 17.22 4.98
C GLU A 305 -0.05 16.14 5.28
N GLU A 306 1.22 16.44 5.00
CA GLU A 306 2.37 15.55 5.14
C GLU A 306 3.29 16.01 6.28
N VAL A 307 4.27 15.18 6.63
CA VAL A 307 5.43 15.63 7.41
C VAL A 307 6.16 16.78 6.70
N THR A 308 6.54 17.79 7.48
CA THR A 308 7.37 18.91 7.02
C THR A 308 8.84 18.55 7.23
N PRO A 309 9.75 18.94 6.31
CA PRO A 309 11.18 18.81 6.57
C PRO A 309 11.61 19.59 7.82
N ASP A 310 12.60 19.07 8.56
CA ASP A 310 13.08 19.66 9.82
C ASP A 310 13.46 21.16 9.70
N PHE A 311 13.88 21.60 8.51
CA PHE A 311 14.30 22.99 8.25
C PHE A 311 13.15 23.93 7.87
N GLY A 312 11.89 23.48 7.90
CA GLY A 312 10.71 24.35 7.72
C GLY A 312 10.70 25.14 6.41
N TRP A 313 10.10 26.34 6.39
CA TRP A 313 10.27 27.24 5.24
C TRP A 313 11.62 27.95 5.31
N ASN A 314 12.32 28.13 4.19
CA ASN A 314 13.42 29.09 4.12
C ASN A 314 12.95 30.51 4.57
N HIS A 315 13.38 30.92 5.75
CA HIS A 315 12.89 32.11 6.42
C HIS A 315 13.41 33.41 5.77
N ILE A 316 14.55 33.36 5.08
CA ILE A 316 14.99 34.46 4.21
C ILE A 316 13.94 34.74 3.13
N LYS A 317 13.45 33.70 2.45
CA LYS A 317 12.40 33.83 1.42
C LYS A 317 11.07 34.27 2.04
N MET A 318 10.75 33.81 3.26
CA MET A 318 9.57 34.23 4.01
C MET A 318 9.58 35.73 4.29
N VAL A 319 10.62 36.23 4.97
CA VAL A 319 10.73 37.65 5.33
C VAL A 319 10.75 38.53 4.09
N ASN A 320 11.49 38.14 3.04
CA ASN A 320 11.50 38.87 1.78
C ASN A 320 10.13 38.91 1.08
N THR A 321 9.35 37.83 1.16
CA THR A 321 7.98 37.78 0.62
C THR A 321 7.09 38.78 1.36
N PHE A 322 7.14 38.79 2.69
CA PHE A 322 6.38 39.73 3.50
C PHE A 322 6.82 41.18 3.24
N ASN A 323 8.12 41.47 3.21
CA ASN A 323 8.65 42.80 2.90
C ASN A 323 8.17 43.33 1.55
N LYS A 324 8.07 42.46 0.54
CA LYS A 324 7.65 42.84 -0.81
C LYS A 324 6.14 42.97 -0.96
N TYR A 325 5.36 42.15 -0.26
CA TYR A 325 3.93 41.99 -0.51
C TYR A 325 3.05 42.30 0.72
N TYR A 326 3.56 43.05 1.69
CA TYR A 326 2.87 43.37 2.95
C TYR A 326 1.44 43.91 2.76
N ASN A 327 1.15 44.64 1.69
CA ASN A 327 -0.14 45.28 1.45
C ASN A 327 -1.16 44.44 0.66
N VAL A 328 -0.81 43.23 0.20
CA VAL A 328 -1.77 42.39 -0.57
C VAL A 328 -2.92 41.89 0.33
N PRO A 329 -4.10 41.56 -0.22
CA PRO A 329 -5.19 41.00 0.58
C PRO A 329 -4.76 39.73 1.34
N THR A 330 -5.21 39.56 2.58
CA THR A 330 -4.85 38.42 3.45
C THR A 330 -5.02 37.06 2.77
N ARG A 331 -6.13 36.87 2.05
CA ARG A 331 -6.39 35.64 1.28
C ARG A 331 -5.28 35.32 0.27
N GLU A 332 -4.77 36.33 -0.42
CA GLU A 332 -3.70 36.17 -1.39
C GLU A 332 -2.33 36.02 -0.70
N MET A 333 -2.13 36.64 0.47
CA MET A 333 -0.96 36.37 1.31
C MET A 333 -0.90 34.89 1.74
N ALA A 334 -2.01 34.30 2.21
CA ALA A 334 -2.07 32.88 2.59
C ALA A 334 -1.69 31.96 1.41
N LYS A 335 -2.27 32.21 0.22
CA LYS A 335 -1.91 31.47 -1.01
C LYS A 335 -0.46 31.67 -1.43
N MET A 336 0.11 32.84 -1.16
CA MET A 336 1.49 33.14 -1.50
C MET A 336 2.48 32.41 -0.60
N ILE A 337 2.18 32.27 0.70
CA ILE A 337 2.96 31.44 1.64
C ILE A 337 3.07 30.01 1.07
N VAL A 338 1.95 29.40 0.70
CA VAL A 338 1.91 28.06 0.09
C VAL A 338 2.79 27.98 -1.17
N ASN A 339 2.63 28.92 -2.10
CA ASN A 339 3.40 28.92 -3.34
C ASN A 339 4.90 29.05 -3.07
N LYS A 340 5.30 29.97 -2.18
CA LYS A 340 6.69 30.26 -1.90
C LYS A 340 7.36 29.19 -1.04
N TYR A 341 6.61 28.56 -0.15
CA TYR A 341 7.04 27.36 0.56
C TYR A 341 7.37 26.24 -0.44
N VAL A 342 6.42 25.83 -1.27
CA VAL A 342 6.65 24.73 -2.23
C VAL A 342 7.71 25.10 -3.28
N GLU A 343 7.76 26.35 -3.73
CA GLU A 343 8.84 26.84 -4.62
C GLU A 343 10.21 26.73 -3.97
N SER A 344 10.32 26.92 -2.65
CA SER A 344 11.59 26.79 -1.94
C SER A 344 12.17 25.37 -1.96
N TYR A 345 11.35 24.38 -2.28
CA TYR A 345 11.68 22.96 -2.42
C TYR A 345 11.69 22.48 -3.88
N ARG A 346 11.74 23.37 -4.88
CA ARG A 346 11.83 23.00 -6.30
C ARG A 346 13.26 23.10 -6.82
N ARG A 347 13.67 22.11 -7.63
CA ARG A 347 14.94 22.11 -8.38
C ARG A 347 15.15 23.42 -9.14
N LYS A 348 16.24 24.13 -8.88
CA LYS A 348 16.74 25.17 -9.79
C LYS A 348 17.24 24.52 -11.08
N ALA A 349 16.58 24.79 -12.20
CA ALA A 349 17.16 24.57 -13.51
C ALA A 349 18.17 25.70 -13.77
N ALA A 350 19.47 25.39 -13.71
CA ALA A 350 20.61 26.25 -14.07
C ALA A 350 20.94 27.43 -13.13
N ALA A 351 21.95 27.24 -12.26
CA ALA A 351 23.07 28.18 -12.06
C ALA A 351 24.12 27.52 -11.14
N ALA A 352 25.22 27.08 -11.74
CA ALA A 352 26.45 26.77 -11.02
C ALA A 352 27.15 28.08 -10.62
N THR A 353 26.71 28.69 -9.54
CA THR A 353 27.49 29.71 -8.83
C THR A 353 27.25 29.53 -7.34
N ALA A 354 28.31 29.08 -6.66
CA ALA A 354 28.34 28.78 -5.24
C ALA A 354 28.28 30.07 -4.42
N GLU A 355 27.13 30.35 -3.79
CA GLU A 355 27.05 31.06 -2.50
C GLU A 355 25.85 30.51 -1.69
N THR A 356 26.18 29.84 -0.58
CA THR A 356 25.35 29.50 0.61
C THR A 356 24.10 28.59 0.46
N ARG A 357 24.31 27.27 0.44
CA ARG A 357 23.75 26.22 1.34
C ARG A 357 24.32 24.87 0.88
N ASP A 358 24.39 23.86 1.74
CA ASP A 358 24.54 22.48 1.27
C ASP A 358 23.26 22.14 0.47
N ASP A 359 23.41 21.99 -0.83
CA ASP A 359 22.36 21.82 -1.84
C ASP A 359 21.58 20.48 -1.72
N GLU A 360 21.71 19.75 -0.62
CA GLU A 360 21.19 18.38 -0.45
C GLU A 360 19.67 18.32 -0.14
N ASN A 361 19.05 19.42 0.31
CA ASN A 361 17.64 19.48 0.76
C ASN A 361 16.65 20.17 -0.20
N GLU A 362 17.08 20.68 -1.36
CA GLU A 362 16.19 21.29 -2.38
C GLU A 362 15.25 20.26 -3.08
N PHE A 363 15.14 19.03 -2.56
CA PHE A 363 14.52 17.90 -3.25
C PHE A 363 13.55 17.07 -2.40
N LEU A 364 13.17 17.54 -1.21
CA LEU A 364 12.23 16.81 -0.37
C LEU A 364 10.79 16.97 -0.88
N PRO A 365 10.02 15.87 -0.99
CA PRO A 365 8.64 15.93 -1.43
C PRO A 365 7.80 16.57 -0.32
N VAL A 366 7.12 17.67 -0.63
CA VAL A 366 6.33 18.43 0.34
C VAL A 366 4.90 18.62 -0.15
N THR A 367 3.97 18.77 0.79
CA THR A 367 2.63 19.31 0.57
C THR A 367 2.46 20.58 1.42
N MET A 368 1.66 21.52 0.93
CA MET A 368 1.26 22.68 1.70
C MET A 368 -0.04 23.22 1.12
N SER A 369 -0.97 23.63 1.99
CA SER A 369 -2.23 24.23 1.57
C SER A 369 -2.57 25.49 2.37
N ALA A 370 -3.50 26.27 1.81
CA ALA A 370 -4.16 27.38 2.49
C ALA A 370 -5.65 27.08 2.55
N LEU A 371 -6.22 27.10 3.75
CA LEU A 371 -7.64 26.88 4.01
C LEU A 371 -8.34 28.17 4.46
N ASP A 372 -9.61 28.34 4.05
CA ASP A 372 -10.55 29.28 4.64
C ASP A 372 -11.36 28.57 5.75
N ILE A 373 -10.90 28.70 6.99
CA ILE A 373 -11.45 27.90 8.09
C ILE A 373 -12.88 28.26 8.45
N SER A 374 -13.40 29.42 7.99
CA SER A 374 -14.82 29.76 8.13
C SER A 374 -15.73 28.76 7.39
N GLN A 375 -15.20 28.03 6.41
CA GLN A 375 -15.94 27.02 5.65
C GLN A 375 -15.96 25.65 6.34
N ALA A 376 -15.09 25.40 7.32
CA ALA A 376 -14.93 24.08 7.94
C ALA A 376 -16.23 23.57 8.57
N ARG A 377 -17.02 24.45 9.21
CA ARG A 377 -18.32 24.10 9.79
C ARG A 377 -19.32 23.64 8.73
N SER A 378 -19.45 24.41 7.64
CA SER A 378 -20.36 24.05 6.55
C SER A 378 -19.94 22.77 5.82
N ALA A 379 -18.63 22.52 5.72
CA ALA A 379 -18.10 21.26 5.22
C ALA A 379 -18.50 20.11 6.14
N ALA A 380 -18.29 20.23 7.46
CA ALA A 380 -18.68 19.21 8.44
C ALA A 380 -20.19 18.92 8.42
N GLU A 381 -21.05 19.94 8.28
CA GLU A 381 -22.49 19.74 8.14
C GLU A 381 -22.86 18.93 6.89
N SER A 382 -22.17 19.18 5.77
CA SER A 382 -22.40 18.43 4.52
C SER A 382 -21.93 16.96 4.60
N ILE A 383 -21.04 16.63 5.54
CA ILE A 383 -20.63 15.24 5.81
C ILE A 383 -21.82 14.40 6.30
N ASN A 384 -22.76 14.97 7.05
CA ASN A 384 -23.92 14.21 7.57
C ASN A 384 -24.80 13.65 6.47
N ALA A 385 -25.01 14.41 5.39
CA ALA A 385 -25.73 13.96 4.21
C ALA A 385 -24.97 12.83 3.51
N LEU A 386 -23.64 12.96 3.37
CA LEU A 386 -22.81 11.90 2.80
C LEU A 386 -22.90 10.63 3.64
N VAL A 387 -22.65 10.73 4.95
CA VAL A 387 -22.62 9.57 5.85
C VAL A 387 -23.97 8.87 5.86
N SER A 388 -25.08 9.62 5.87
CA SER A 388 -26.42 9.06 5.76
C SER A 388 -26.60 8.28 4.46
N ALA A 389 -26.07 8.79 3.34
CA ALA A 389 -26.12 8.13 2.04
C ALA A 389 -25.05 7.05 1.82
N ALA A 390 -23.97 7.02 2.61
CA ALA A 390 -22.79 6.17 2.41
C ALA A 390 -22.66 5.03 3.45
N SER A 391 -23.40 5.10 4.55
CA SER A 391 -23.36 4.10 5.63
C SER A 391 -24.21 2.86 5.35
N ASP A 392 -24.72 2.68 4.13
CA ASP A 392 -25.29 1.40 3.73
C ASP A 392 -24.15 0.37 3.62
N PRO A 393 -24.22 -0.76 4.35
CA PRO A 393 -23.20 -1.80 4.28
C PRO A 393 -22.95 -2.34 2.85
N ALA A 394 -23.93 -2.23 1.95
CA ALA A 394 -23.75 -2.55 0.54
C ALA A 394 -22.65 -1.73 -0.15
N TYR A 395 -22.30 -0.56 0.39
CA TYR A 395 -21.23 0.32 -0.12
C TYR A 395 -19.84 -0.02 0.44
N ILE A 396 -19.72 -0.91 1.43
CA ILE A 396 -18.42 -1.27 2.05
C ILE A 396 -17.37 -1.73 1.03
N PRO A 397 -17.68 -2.56 0.02
CA PRO A 397 -16.70 -2.91 -1.01
C PRO A 397 -16.18 -1.68 -1.76
N ALA A 398 -17.05 -0.72 -2.11
CA ALA A 398 -16.64 0.52 -2.75
C ALA A 398 -15.76 1.39 -1.84
N VAL A 399 -16.09 1.43 -0.55
CA VAL A 399 -15.26 2.10 0.48
C VAL A 399 -13.90 1.44 0.62
N LYS A 400 -13.82 0.10 0.70
CA LYS A 400 -12.56 -0.66 0.75
C LYS A 400 -11.67 -0.36 -0.45
N ASP A 401 -12.23 -0.40 -1.65
CA ASP A 401 -11.48 -0.10 -2.86
C ASP A 401 -11.01 1.36 -2.90
N ALA A 402 -11.86 2.31 -2.49
CA ALA A 402 -11.48 3.72 -2.43
C ALA A 402 -10.34 3.92 -1.42
N LEU A 403 -10.39 3.31 -0.25
CA LEU A 403 -9.33 3.37 0.76
C LEU A 403 -8.01 2.69 0.32
N ALA A 404 -8.07 1.73 -0.61
CA ALA A 404 -6.88 1.12 -1.20
C ALA A 404 -6.21 2.01 -2.26
N ALA A 405 -6.97 2.93 -2.88
CA ALA A 405 -6.51 3.82 -3.94
C ALA A 405 -6.26 5.27 -3.47
N VAL A 406 -6.80 5.66 -2.31
CA VAL A 406 -6.73 7.02 -1.79
C VAL A 406 -5.28 7.46 -1.52
N GLN A 407 -5.04 8.76 -1.64
CA GLN A 407 -3.78 9.37 -1.25
C GLN A 407 -3.72 9.30 0.28
N ARG A 408 -2.66 8.69 0.79
CA ARG A 408 -2.30 8.71 2.21
C ARG A 408 -1.05 9.56 2.39
N PHE A 409 -0.83 9.95 3.64
CA PHE A 409 0.34 10.68 4.09
C PHE A 409 1.16 9.79 5.04
N ASP A 410 2.20 10.33 5.68
CA ASP A 410 3.07 9.54 6.55
C ASP A 410 2.31 8.78 7.65
N ASP A 411 1.32 9.42 8.30
CA ASP A 411 0.34 8.66 9.09
C ASP A 411 -0.67 8.02 8.13
N ALA A 412 -0.59 6.70 8.05
CA ALA A 412 -1.44 5.94 7.15
C ALA A 412 -2.93 6.13 7.44
N ASP A 413 -3.36 6.53 8.63
CA ASP A 413 -4.77 6.78 8.91
C ASP A 413 -5.25 8.16 8.42
N TYR A 414 -4.35 9.00 7.89
CA TYR A 414 -4.70 10.28 7.29
C TYR A 414 -4.81 10.12 5.78
N ILE A 415 -6.04 10.28 5.30
CA ILE A 415 -6.37 10.17 3.88
C ILE A 415 -6.70 11.55 3.33
N ASP A 416 -6.36 11.78 2.06
CA ASP A 416 -6.84 12.98 1.36
C ASP A 416 -8.36 12.93 1.23
N PHE A 417 -9.03 13.95 1.78
CA PHE A 417 -10.48 13.88 1.92
C PHE A 417 -11.19 14.00 0.57
N LEU A 418 -10.82 14.98 -0.25
CA LEU A 418 -11.50 15.19 -1.53
C LEU A 418 -11.24 14.04 -2.51
N HIS A 419 -10.02 13.51 -2.56
CA HIS A 419 -9.67 12.36 -3.40
C HIS A 419 -10.45 11.10 -2.97
N PHE A 420 -10.62 10.87 -1.66
CA PHE A 420 -11.48 9.79 -1.18
C PHE A 420 -12.91 9.92 -1.71
N ILE A 421 -13.48 11.13 -1.62
CA ILE A 421 -14.83 11.43 -2.11
C ILE A 421 -14.91 11.31 -3.65
N GLU A 422 -13.87 11.69 -4.39
CA GLU A 422 -13.76 11.48 -5.84
C GLU A 422 -13.77 9.99 -6.22
N LEU A 423 -13.05 9.16 -5.47
CA LEU A 423 -13.01 7.71 -5.68
C LEU A 423 -14.36 7.03 -5.40
N LEU A 424 -15.06 7.45 -4.36
CA LEU A 424 -16.40 6.94 -4.05
C LEU A 424 -17.45 7.35 -5.09
N ASP A 425 -17.43 8.60 -5.54
CA ASP A 425 -18.34 9.11 -6.59
C ASP A 425 -18.24 8.29 -7.88
N ASN A 426 -17.02 7.87 -8.19
CA ASN A 426 -16.75 7.03 -9.36
C ASN A 426 -17.27 5.59 -9.21
N LYS A 427 -17.68 5.15 -8.01
CA LYS A 427 -18.05 3.75 -7.71
C LYS A 427 -19.52 3.58 -7.32
N ILE A 428 -20.11 4.54 -6.62
CA ILE A 428 -21.47 4.45 -6.10
C ILE A 428 -22.42 5.27 -6.98
N ILE A 429 -23.41 4.60 -7.55
CA ILE A 429 -24.44 5.20 -8.40
C ILE A 429 -25.76 5.13 -7.64
N ALA A 430 -26.03 6.20 -6.89
CA ALA A 430 -27.26 6.36 -6.12
C ALA A 430 -27.61 7.85 -6.05
N PRO A 431 -28.80 8.30 -6.48
CA PRO A 431 -29.12 9.73 -6.59
C PRO A 431 -28.86 10.55 -5.32
N ASP A 432 -29.20 10.00 -4.15
CA ASP A 432 -28.98 10.67 -2.87
C ASP A 432 -27.50 10.72 -2.48
N PHE A 433 -26.75 9.65 -2.79
CA PHE A 433 -25.30 9.62 -2.63
C PHE A 433 -24.61 10.64 -3.54
N ASN A 434 -24.93 10.66 -4.83
CA ASN A 434 -24.31 11.58 -5.79
C ASN A 434 -24.63 13.05 -5.45
N ARG A 435 -25.84 13.34 -4.95
CA ARG A 435 -26.20 14.67 -4.45
C ARG A 435 -25.38 15.06 -3.22
N ALA A 436 -25.27 14.16 -2.24
CA ALA A 436 -24.50 14.40 -1.02
C ALA A 436 -23.00 14.58 -1.31
N VAL A 437 -22.44 13.74 -2.18
CA VAL A 437 -21.06 13.87 -2.67
C VAL A 437 -20.84 15.19 -3.39
N SER A 438 -21.75 15.59 -4.29
CA SER A 438 -21.62 16.86 -5.00
C SER A 438 -21.62 18.06 -4.04
N ALA A 439 -22.48 18.03 -3.02
CA ALA A 439 -22.53 19.04 -1.98
C ALA A 439 -21.23 19.10 -1.16
N LEU A 440 -20.73 17.94 -0.68
CA LEU A 440 -19.47 17.89 0.08
C LEU A 440 -18.27 18.32 -0.77
N LYS A 441 -18.17 17.87 -2.03
CA LYS A 441 -17.11 18.30 -2.95
C LYS A 441 -17.10 19.82 -3.13
N ALA A 442 -18.27 20.46 -3.23
CA ALA A 442 -18.35 21.92 -3.30
C ALA A 442 -17.84 22.56 -2.02
N LYS A 443 -18.24 22.07 -0.84
CA LYS A 443 -17.78 22.60 0.45
C LYS A 443 -16.30 22.42 0.73
N LEU A 444 -15.71 21.29 0.33
CA LEU A 444 -14.26 21.07 0.43
C LEU A 444 -13.49 22.00 -0.53
N LYS A 445 -14.04 22.31 -1.71
CA LYS A 445 -13.44 23.30 -2.63
C LYS A 445 -13.57 24.74 -2.14
N ASP A 446 -14.64 25.07 -1.42
CA ASP A 446 -14.79 26.38 -0.76
C ASP A 446 -13.77 26.51 0.40
N LEU A 447 -13.53 25.42 1.13
CA LEU A 447 -12.54 25.33 2.22
C LEU A 447 -11.09 25.48 1.71
N VAL A 448 -10.69 24.75 0.67
CA VAL A 448 -9.31 24.76 0.17
C VAL A 448 -9.09 25.89 -0.83
N LEU A 449 -8.34 26.91 -0.43
CA LEU A 449 -8.01 28.06 -1.29
C LEU A 449 -6.92 27.74 -2.31
N LEU A 450 -5.92 26.98 -1.88
CA LEU A 450 -4.81 26.52 -2.70
C LEU A 450 -4.14 25.33 -2.04
N CYS A 451 -3.88 24.28 -2.81
CA CYS A 451 -3.01 23.17 -2.46
C CYS A 451 -1.86 23.08 -3.46
N LYS A 452 -0.64 22.82 -2.98
CA LYS A 452 0.54 22.60 -3.83
C LYS A 452 1.39 21.46 -3.30
N THR A 453 2.01 20.75 -4.24
CA THR A 453 3.12 19.82 -4.00
C THR A 453 4.19 20.02 -5.09
N ASN A 454 5.41 19.58 -4.80
CA ASN A 454 6.52 19.47 -5.76
C ASN A 454 6.76 18.01 -6.21
N SER A 455 5.98 17.03 -5.74
CA SER A 455 6.26 15.60 -5.94
C SER A 455 5.11 14.84 -6.62
N PRO A 456 5.40 13.95 -7.59
CA PRO A 456 4.38 13.07 -8.19
C PRO A 456 3.81 12.04 -7.20
N HIS A 457 4.48 11.83 -6.06
CA HIS A 457 4.00 10.97 -4.97
C HIS A 457 2.70 11.52 -4.34
N PHE A 458 2.58 12.85 -4.26
CA PHE A 458 1.42 13.56 -3.72
C PHE A 458 0.52 14.14 -4.82
N ARG A 459 0.54 13.57 -6.04
CA ARG A 459 -0.29 14.06 -7.16
C ARG A 459 -1.79 14.05 -6.85
N ASN A 460 -2.20 13.23 -5.88
CA ASN A 460 -3.57 13.09 -5.46
C ASN A 460 -3.87 13.83 -4.14
N ALA A 461 -2.93 14.62 -3.63
CA ALA A 461 -3.21 15.60 -2.60
C ALA A 461 -4.11 16.72 -3.16
N ARG A 462 -5.07 17.14 -2.34
CA ARG A 462 -6.13 18.09 -2.60
C ARG A 462 -6.18 19.17 -1.52
N GLY A 463 -5.34 19.08 -0.49
CA GLY A 463 -5.08 20.15 0.46
C GLY A 463 -5.84 20.05 1.77
N VAL A 464 -6.52 18.95 2.05
CA VAL A 464 -7.09 18.73 3.37
C VAL A 464 -7.26 17.23 3.61
N SER A 465 -6.63 16.75 4.67
CA SER A 465 -6.74 15.37 5.11
C SER A 465 -7.93 15.17 6.06
N VAL A 466 -8.32 13.92 6.24
CA VAL A 466 -9.30 13.48 7.24
C VAL A 466 -8.86 12.14 7.83
N TYR A 467 -9.23 11.88 9.08
CA TYR A 467 -8.98 10.61 9.73
C TYR A 467 -9.83 9.48 9.15
N PHE A 468 -9.19 8.41 8.72
CA PHE A 468 -9.82 7.12 8.43
C PHE A 468 -8.85 5.98 8.78
N PRO A 469 -9.02 5.33 9.95
CA PRO A 469 -8.06 4.36 10.43
C PRO A 469 -7.95 3.12 9.56
N MET A 470 -6.74 2.58 9.41
CA MET A 470 -6.52 1.29 8.75
C MET A 470 -6.91 0.10 9.61
N SER A 471 -6.81 0.24 10.94
CA SER A 471 -6.95 -0.88 11.89
C SER A 471 -8.23 -0.75 12.71
N GLU A 472 -8.21 0.05 13.78
CA GLU A 472 -9.33 0.22 14.71
C GLU A 472 -9.67 1.70 14.93
N TYR A 473 -10.94 1.95 15.21
CA TYR A 473 -11.41 3.26 15.62
C TYR A 473 -10.81 3.65 16.99
N SER A 474 -10.23 4.84 17.08
CA SER A 474 -9.73 5.37 18.35
C SER A 474 -10.88 6.02 19.13
N PRO A 475 -11.20 5.57 20.36
CA PRO A 475 -12.25 6.18 21.18
C PRO A 475 -11.99 7.65 21.48
N LEU A 476 -10.72 8.08 21.50
CA LEU A 476 -10.37 9.47 21.72
C LEU A 476 -11.05 10.34 20.66
N TYR A 477 -11.18 9.89 19.40
CA TYR A 477 -11.80 10.64 18.30
C TYR A 477 -13.15 11.26 18.69
N ASP A 478 -13.93 10.57 19.53
CA ASP A 478 -15.22 11.04 20.03
C ASP A 478 -15.13 12.34 20.87
N SER A 479 -13.97 12.74 21.39
CA SER A 479 -13.80 14.00 22.14
C SER A 479 -13.57 15.25 21.27
N LEU A 480 -13.46 15.11 19.94
CA LEU A 480 -13.38 16.27 19.05
C LEU A 480 -14.75 16.95 18.92
N LYS A 481 -14.76 18.29 18.88
CA LYS A 481 -15.90 19.10 18.42
C LYS A 481 -16.30 18.70 17.00
N PHE A 482 -15.33 18.42 16.12
CA PHE A 482 -15.61 17.91 14.77
C PHE A 482 -16.41 16.61 14.80
N SER A 483 -15.95 15.61 15.57
CA SER A 483 -16.64 14.31 15.70
C SER A 483 -18.00 14.39 16.40
N SER A 484 -18.26 15.48 17.12
CA SER A 484 -19.56 15.76 17.74
C SER A 484 -20.51 16.51 16.78
N ALA A 485 -19.96 17.29 15.85
CA ALA A 485 -20.73 18.08 14.88
C ALA A 485 -21.14 17.28 13.63
N CYS A 486 -20.42 16.21 13.31
CA CYS A 486 -20.75 15.36 12.18
C CYS A 486 -20.65 13.86 12.47
N ASP A 487 -21.36 13.07 11.65
CA ASP A 487 -21.45 11.63 11.76
C ASP A 487 -20.28 10.90 11.09
N TRP A 488 -19.14 11.56 10.81
CA TRP A 488 -17.99 10.91 10.16
C TRP A 488 -17.56 9.61 10.86
N LYS A 489 -17.57 9.61 12.20
CA LYS A 489 -17.31 8.42 13.03
C LYS A 489 -18.24 7.24 12.72
N LYS A 490 -19.48 7.48 12.29
CA LYS A 490 -20.43 6.44 11.92
C LYS A 490 -19.96 5.72 10.67
N LEU A 491 -19.48 6.43 9.65
CA LEU A 491 -18.94 5.79 8.44
C LEU A 491 -17.72 4.93 8.76
N ILE A 492 -16.79 5.45 9.58
CA ILE A 492 -15.62 4.70 10.05
C ILE A 492 -16.08 3.44 10.82
N LYS A 493 -16.98 3.59 11.80
CA LYS A 493 -17.48 2.47 12.61
C LYS A 493 -18.22 1.43 11.74
N THR A 494 -19.03 1.85 10.77
CA THR A 494 -19.69 0.95 9.80
C THR A 494 -18.68 0.16 8.98
N TYR A 495 -17.56 0.80 8.58
CA TYR A 495 -16.49 0.13 7.85
C TYR A 495 -15.75 -0.92 8.68
N HIS A 496 -15.35 -0.59 9.91
CA HIS A 496 -14.59 -1.52 10.77
C HIS A 496 -15.46 -2.58 11.44
N TYR A 497 -16.72 -2.25 11.70
CA TYR A 497 -17.66 -3.10 12.42
C TYR A 497 -18.97 -3.26 11.63
N PRO A 498 -18.95 -3.88 10.44
CA PRO A 498 -20.15 -4.16 9.67
C PRO A 498 -20.93 -5.33 10.28
N GLN A 499 -21.36 -5.17 11.53
CA GLN A 499 -22.10 -6.18 12.25
C GLN A 499 -23.48 -6.30 11.62
N ASN A 500 -23.84 -7.52 11.19
CA ASN A 500 -25.13 -7.88 10.58
C ASN A 500 -25.36 -7.36 9.15
N SER A 501 -24.40 -7.50 8.25
CA SER A 501 -24.56 -7.11 6.84
C SER A 501 -23.98 -8.11 5.85
N GLU A 502 -24.54 -8.18 4.66
CA GLU A 502 -23.94 -8.83 3.49
C GLU A 502 -22.81 -7.96 2.93
N VAL A 503 -21.71 -8.59 2.49
CA VAL A 503 -20.57 -7.89 1.89
C VAL A 503 -20.10 -8.68 0.69
N LEU A 504 -20.51 -8.25 -0.51
CA LEU A 504 -20.20 -8.93 -1.76
C LEU A 504 -18.90 -8.41 -2.38
N VAL A 505 -17.97 -9.33 -2.61
CA VAL A 505 -16.63 -9.03 -3.11
C VAL A 505 -16.39 -9.79 -4.41
N TYR A 506 -15.87 -9.09 -5.42
CA TYR A 506 -15.39 -9.71 -6.64
C TYR A 506 -14.16 -10.58 -6.37
N ILE A 507 -14.19 -11.82 -6.83
CA ILE A 507 -13.06 -12.76 -6.71
C ILE A 507 -12.33 -12.86 -8.06
N SER A 508 -13.08 -13.09 -9.14
CA SER A 508 -12.53 -13.26 -10.49
C SER A 508 -13.58 -13.22 -11.57
N SER A 509 -13.10 -13.18 -12.81
CA SER A 509 -13.89 -13.29 -14.01
C SER A 509 -13.18 -14.13 -15.06
N ALA A 510 -13.94 -14.81 -15.91
CA ALA A 510 -13.44 -15.54 -17.06
C ALA A 510 -14.41 -15.44 -18.23
N ILE A 511 -13.87 -15.55 -19.44
CA ILE A 511 -14.64 -15.62 -20.67
C ILE A 511 -14.86 -17.09 -21.01
N TYR A 512 -16.12 -17.43 -21.31
CA TYR A 512 -16.50 -18.74 -21.81
C TYR A 512 -17.07 -18.61 -23.21
N ASN A 513 -16.31 -18.99 -24.22
CA ASN A 513 -16.65 -18.82 -25.63
C ASN A 513 -16.83 -20.17 -26.32
N SER A 514 -17.37 -20.13 -27.54
CA SER A 514 -17.72 -21.33 -28.32
C SER A 514 -16.49 -22.14 -28.79
N ASN A 515 -15.34 -21.51 -28.97
CA ASN A 515 -14.07 -22.18 -29.30
C ASN A 515 -13.32 -22.71 -28.05
N GLY A 516 -13.87 -22.45 -26.85
CA GLY A 516 -13.42 -22.97 -25.57
C GLY A 516 -12.01 -22.55 -25.19
N ASP A 517 -11.56 -21.37 -25.59
CA ASP A 517 -10.17 -20.95 -25.46
C ASP A 517 -9.94 -19.88 -24.37
N GLY A 518 -11.02 -19.30 -23.84
CA GLY A 518 -11.00 -18.33 -22.75
C GLY A 518 -10.54 -16.92 -23.13
N ARG A 519 -10.22 -16.65 -24.40
CA ARG A 519 -9.81 -15.33 -24.87
C ARG A 519 -10.99 -14.51 -25.35
N LEU A 520 -10.91 -13.19 -25.18
CA LEU A 520 -11.80 -12.26 -25.89
C LEU A 520 -11.31 -12.08 -27.33
N SER A 521 -12.01 -12.63 -28.29
CA SER A 521 -11.67 -12.58 -29.72
C SER A 521 -12.71 -11.83 -30.55
N PRO A 522 -12.32 -11.11 -31.62
CA PRO A 522 -13.28 -10.49 -32.53
C PRO A 522 -14.25 -11.50 -33.14
N GLY A 523 -15.54 -11.16 -33.19
CA GLY A 523 -16.55 -11.94 -33.91
C GLY A 523 -17.21 -13.08 -33.13
N GLU A 524 -16.85 -13.28 -31.86
CA GLU A 524 -17.38 -14.41 -31.09
C GLU A 524 -18.54 -14.03 -30.15
N ASN A 525 -19.34 -15.03 -29.80
CA ASN A 525 -20.26 -14.95 -28.67
C ASN A 525 -19.61 -15.61 -27.46
N PHE A 526 -19.82 -15.03 -26.28
CA PHE A 526 -19.25 -15.55 -25.05
C PHE A 526 -20.16 -15.30 -23.85
N GLU A 527 -19.97 -16.12 -22.83
CA GLU A 527 -20.52 -15.93 -21.50
C GLU A 527 -19.42 -15.36 -20.60
N PHE A 528 -19.66 -14.17 -20.09
CA PHE A 528 -18.81 -13.54 -19.10
C PHE A 528 -19.21 -14.04 -17.72
N ARG A 529 -18.37 -14.89 -17.12
CA ARG A 529 -18.61 -15.46 -15.79
C ARG A 529 -17.82 -14.71 -14.75
N VAL A 530 -18.44 -14.44 -13.61
CA VAL A 530 -17.82 -13.77 -12.47
C VAL A 530 -18.06 -14.57 -11.21
N LYS A 531 -17.02 -14.73 -10.40
CA LYS A 531 -17.13 -15.33 -9.07
C LYS A 531 -17.21 -14.23 -8.01
N ILE A 532 -18.24 -14.30 -7.17
CA ILE A 532 -18.53 -13.34 -6.10
C ILE A 532 -18.52 -14.07 -4.76
N ALA A 533 -17.81 -13.53 -3.76
CA ALA A 533 -17.85 -14.02 -2.38
C ALA A 533 -18.71 -13.12 -1.52
N ASN A 534 -19.48 -13.71 -0.61
CA ASN A 534 -20.06 -12.99 0.50
C ASN A 534 -19.16 -13.12 1.73
N THR A 535 -18.47 -12.03 2.06
CA THR A 535 -17.59 -11.91 3.23
C THR A 535 -18.29 -11.26 4.43
N GLY A 536 -19.59 -11.00 4.30
CA GLY A 536 -20.42 -10.39 5.33
C GLY A 536 -21.06 -11.43 6.25
N ALA A 537 -21.58 -10.95 7.38
CA ALA A 537 -22.21 -11.80 8.40
C ALA A 537 -23.65 -12.23 8.05
N ARG A 538 -24.28 -11.66 7.01
CA ARG A 538 -25.64 -12.02 6.55
C ARG A 538 -25.64 -12.55 5.12
N ALA A 539 -26.59 -13.43 4.82
CA ALA A 539 -26.82 -13.88 3.46
C ALA A 539 -27.32 -12.73 2.58
N ALA A 540 -26.72 -12.56 1.40
CA ALA A 540 -27.22 -11.63 0.40
C ALA A 540 -28.42 -12.25 -0.32
N GLN A 541 -29.63 -11.81 0.03
CA GLN A 541 -30.88 -12.31 -0.56
C GLN A 541 -31.24 -11.50 -1.81
N ASN A 542 -31.68 -12.19 -2.87
CA ASN A 542 -32.05 -11.58 -4.15
C ASN A 542 -30.99 -10.60 -4.69
N ALA A 543 -29.71 -10.96 -4.54
CA ALA A 543 -28.59 -10.13 -4.95
C ALA A 543 -28.59 -9.94 -6.46
N LYS A 544 -28.92 -8.73 -6.91
CA LYS A 544 -28.98 -8.38 -8.34
C LYS A 544 -27.66 -7.80 -8.79
N PHE A 545 -27.13 -8.35 -9.86
CA PHE A 545 -25.92 -7.88 -10.52
C PHE A 545 -26.22 -7.39 -11.92
N THR A 546 -25.52 -6.37 -12.37
CA THR A 546 -25.59 -5.91 -13.76
C THR A 546 -24.21 -5.69 -14.34
N LEU A 547 -24.01 -6.11 -15.59
CA LEU A 547 -22.77 -5.95 -16.33
C LEU A 547 -22.95 -4.92 -17.44
N ALA A 548 -22.00 -4.00 -17.55
CA ALA A 548 -21.90 -3.05 -18.65
C ALA A 548 -20.50 -3.11 -19.26
N SER A 549 -20.39 -2.82 -20.56
CA SER A 549 -19.11 -2.52 -21.20
C SER A 549 -19.16 -1.12 -21.83
N ARG A 550 -18.02 -0.44 -21.82
CA ARG A 550 -17.86 0.88 -22.44
C ARG A 550 -17.39 0.80 -23.89
N ASP A 551 -17.00 -0.40 -24.33
CA ASP A 551 -16.47 -0.62 -25.67
C ASP A 551 -17.59 -0.80 -26.68
N ALA A 552 -17.62 0.07 -27.69
CA ALA A 552 -18.65 0.06 -28.73
C ALA A 552 -18.70 -1.26 -29.53
N GLY A 553 -17.64 -2.07 -29.51
CA GLY A 553 -17.62 -3.39 -30.14
C GLY A 553 -18.02 -4.56 -29.22
N ILE A 554 -18.35 -4.30 -27.94
CA ILE A 554 -18.86 -5.31 -27.01
C ILE A 554 -20.34 -5.07 -26.77
N LYS A 555 -21.16 -6.08 -27.04
CA LYS A 555 -22.61 -6.04 -26.78
C LYS A 555 -22.95 -7.00 -25.65
N ILE A 556 -23.41 -6.49 -24.52
CA ILE A 556 -23.95 -7.32 -23.44
C ILE A 556 -25.38 -7.74 -23.81
N THR A 557 -25.58 -9.03 -24.07
CA THR A 557 -26.87 -9.58 -24.53
C THR A 557 -27.78 -10.00 -23.38
N ALA A 558 -27.19 -10.38 -22.23
CA ALA A 558 -27.91 -10.58 -20.97
C ALA A 558 -27.17 -9.82 -19.86
N ASN A 559 -27.65 -8.60 -19.57
CA ASN A 559 -26.92 -7.64 -18.73
C ASN A 559 -27.23 -7.72 -17.24
N SER A 560 -28.09 -8.66 -16.81
CA SER A 560 -28.47 -8.79 -15.40
C SER A 560 -28.54 -10.24 -14.96
N PHE A 561 -28.15 -10.47 -13.70
CA PHE A 561 -28.22 -11.77 -13.04
C PHE A 561 -28.69 -11.56 -11.61
N THR A 562 -29.62 -12.39 -11.12
CA THR A 562 -30.08 -12.32 -9.71
C THR A 562 -29.77 -13.64 -9.02
N ALA A 563 -28.93 -13.59 -7.99
CA ALA A 563 -28.69 -14.74 -7.12
C ALA A 563 -29.77 -14.76 -6.02
N ALA A 564 -30.45 -15.91 -5.84
CA ALA A 564 -31.51 -16.04 -4.85
C ALA A 564 -30.99 -15.82 -3.41
N ALA A 565 -29.88 -16.46 -3.06
CA ALA A 565 -29.16 -16.23 -1.82
C ALA A 565 -27.67 -16.52 -1.99
N ILE A 566 -26.81 -15.71 -1.39
CA ILE A 566 -25.38 -15.98 -1.23
C ILE A 566 -25.09 -16.00 0.27
N ALA A 567 -24.88 -17.18 0.85
CA ALA A 567 -24.70 -17.34 2.30
C ALA A 567 -23.38 -16.70 2.78
N PRO A 568 -23.27 -16.32 4.06
CA PRO A 568 -22.00 -15.88 4.66
C PRO A 568 -20.88 -16.87 4.40
N ASP A 569 -19.68 -16.37 4.12
CA ASP A 569 -18.46 -17.14 3.85
C ASP A 569 -18.57 -18.14 2.68
N THR A 570 -19.56 -17.95 1.80
CA THR A 570 -19.71 -18.72 0.56
C THR A 570 -19.49 -17.85 -0.67
N ASP A 571 -19.34 -18.50 -1.81
CA ASP A 571 -19.23 -17.85 -3.11
C ASP A 571 -20.31 -18.32 -4.07
N CYS A 572 -20.55 -17.54 -5.13
CA CYS A 572 -21.42 -17.91 -6.23
C CYS A 572 -20.81 -17.48 -7.56
N GLU A 573 -21.08 -18.24 -8.62
CA GLU A 573 -20.78 -17.86 -10.00
C GLU A 573 -22.01 -17.17 -10.62
N ILE A 574 -21.83 -15.95 -11.10
CA ILE A 574 -22.83 -15.18 -11.86
C ILE A 574 -22.40 -15.08 -13.32
N LYS A 575 -23.36 -14.97 -14.22
CA LYS A 575 -23.12 -15.14 -15.67
C LYS A 575 -23.85 -14.08 -16.48
N PHE A 576 -23.17 -13.57 -17.51
CA PHE A 576 -23.72 -12.58 -18.43
C PHE A 576 -23.42 -13.00 -19.87
N GLY A 577 -24.43 -13.01 -20.72
CA GLY A 577 -24.24 -13.22 -22.16
C GLY A 577 -23.68 -11.96 -22.81
N ALA A 578 -22.72 -12.12 -23.71
CA ALA A 578 -22.16 -11.02 -24.49
C ALA A 578 -21.69 -11.47 -25.88
N SER A 579 -21.45 -10.51 -26.77
CA SER A 579 -20.84 -10.73 -28.07
C SER A 579 -19.81 -9.66 -28.42
N ALA A 580 -18.79 -10.10 -29.16
CA ALA A 580 -17.69 -9.30 -29.66
C ALA A 580 -17.87 -9.03 -31.16
N SER A 581 -17.82 -7.77 -31.57
CA SER A 581 -17.86 -7.37 -32.98
C SER A 581 -16.57 -7.73 -33.71
N ASN A 582 -16.67 -8.03 -35.01
CA ASN A 582 -15.52 -8.16 -35.90
C ASN A 582 -14.68 -6.87 -36.01
N ALA A 583 -15.24 -5.72 -35.61
CA ALA A 583 -14.54 -4.45 -35.60
C ALA A 583 -13.57 -4.27 -34.41
N LEU A 584 -13.61 -5.17 -33.42
CA LEU A 584 -12.66 -5.11 -32.30
C LEU A 584 -11.23 -5.37 -32.81
N LYS A 585 -10.29 -4.52 -32.41
CA LYS A 585 -8.88 -4.64 -32.81
C LYS A 585 -8.11 -5.50 -31.82
N ILE A 586 -7.30 -6.44 -32.33
CA ILE A 586 -6.35 -7.19 -31.51
C ILE A 586 -5.42 -6.20 -30.78
N GLY A 587 -5.19 -6.44 -29.49
CA GLY A 587 -4.37 -5.61 -28.62
C GLY A 587 -5.11 -4.45 -27.94
N GLN A 588 -6.36 -4.14 -28.33
CA GLN A 588 -7.15 -3.14 -27.61
C GLN A 588 -7.64 -3.70 -26.27
N GLN A 589 -7.73 -2.85 -25.26
CA GLN A 589 -8.34 -3.19 -23.97
C GLN A 589 -9.86 -3.02 -24.08
N ALA A 590 -10.60 -4.02 -23.62
CA ALA A 590 -12.03 -3.95 -23.39
C ALA A 590 -12.33 -3.98 -21.89
N GLU A 591 -13.18 -3.07 -21.41
CA GLU A 591 -13.50 -2.95 -19.99
C GLU A 591 -14.95 -3.35 -19.69
N PHE A 592 -15.11 -4.09 -18.60
CA PHE A 592 -16.40 -4.49 -18.06
C PHE A 592 -16.59 -3.89 -16.65
N ASP A 593 -17.65 -3.13 -16.46
CA ASP A 593 -18.07 -2.59 -15.17
C ASP A 593 -19.16 -3.52 -14.60
N LEU A 594 -18.89 -4.11 -13.43
CA LEU A 594 -19.82 -4.96 -12.70
C LEU A 594 -20.45 -4.21 -11.54
N TYR A 595 -21.78 -4.18 -11.51
CA TYR A 595 -22.56 -3.54 -10.47
C TYR A 595 -23.35 -4.55 -9.63
N TYR A 596 -23.54 -4.23 -8.36
CA TYR A 596 -24.41 -4.92 -7.42
C TYR A 596 -25.50 -3.96 -6.91
N SER A 597 -26.71 -4.49 -6.69
CA SER A 597 -27.82 -3.79 -6.07
C SER A 597 -28.44 -4.63 -4.97
N ALA A 598 -28.39 -4.11 -3.74
CA ALA A 598 -29.24 -4.58 -2.64
C ALA A 598 -30.64 -4.01 -2.84
N GLY A 599 -31.69 -4.66 -2.31
CA GLY A 599 -33.13 -4.42 -2.60
C GLY A 599 -33.69 -2.99 -2.49
N THR A 600 -32.88 -1.97 -2.21
CA THR A 600 -33.18 -0.53 -2.24
C THR A 600 -33.10 0.10 -3.65
N GLY A 601 -32.60 -0.62 -4.66
CA GLY A 601 -32.48 -0.14 -6.04
C GLY A 601 -31.23 0.70 -6.35
N ALA A 602 -30.41 0.99 -5.34
CA ALA A 602 -29.09 1.61 -5.52
C ALA A 602 -28.11 0.63 -6.20
N GLN A 603 -27.19 1.15 -7.03
CA GLN A 603 -26.17 0.34 -7.72
C GLN A 603 -24.76 0.71 -7.27
N VAL A 604 -23.94 -0.30 -7.01
CA VAL A 604 -22.55 -0.17 -6.56
C VAL A 604 -21.64 -0.87 -7.55
N ARG A 605 -20.66 -0.18 -8.13
CA ARG A 605 -19.63 -0.85 -8.93
C ARG A 605 -18.71 -1.62 -8.00
N ILE A 606 -18.80 -2.94 -8.03
CA ILE A 606 -17.99 -3.85 -7.23
C ILE A 606 -16.74 -4.35 -7.96
N ALA A 607 -16.67 -4.20 -9.29
CA ALA A 607 -15.45 -4.46 -10.06
C ALA A 607 -15.41 -3.66 -11.37
N ARG A 608 -14.19 -3.31 -11.78
CA ARG A 608 -13.85 -2.95 -13.16
C ARG A 608 -12.83 -3.96 -13.66
N ILE A 609 -13.15 -4.62 -14.77
CA ILE A 609 -12.45 -5.81 -15.21
C ILE A 609 -11.94 -5.57 -16.63
N PRO A 610 -10.62 -5.40 -16.82
CA PRO A 610 -10.03 -5.26 -18.15
C PRO A 610 -9.76 -6.64 -18.78
N PHE A 611 -10.01 -6.75 -20.09
CA PHE A 611 -9.56 -7.85 -20.94
C PHE A 611 -8.86 -7.28 -22.18
N ILE A 612 -7.80 -7.92 -22.66
CA ILE A 612 -7.18 -7.55 -23.94
C ILE A 612 -7.82 -8.40 -25.03
N VAL A 613 -8.23 -7.75 -26.13
CA VAL A 613 -8.73 -8.46 -27.31
C VAL A 613 -7.56 -9.21 -27.97
N ARG A 614 -7.72 -10.51 -28.17
CA ARG A 614 -6.69 -11.42 -28.70
C ARG A 614 -7.21 -12.18 -29.92
N ALA A 615 -6.29 -12.80 -30.64
CA ALA A 615 -6.67 -13.83 -31.61
C ALA A 615 -7.08 -15.12 -30.88
N PRO A 616 -7.97 -15.95 -31.45
CA PRO A 616 -8.31 -17.25 -30.91
C PRO A 616 -7.06 -18.08 -30.58
N PHE A 617 -7.04 -18.71 -29.41
CA PHE A 617 -5.96 -19.57 -28.98
C PHE A 617 -6.10 -20.96 -29.61
N VAL A 618 -5.04 -21.36 -30.31
CA VAL A 618 -4.90 -22.67 -30.95
C VAL A 618 -3.87 -23.46 -30.16
N LYS A 619 -4.25 -24.66 -29.70
CA LYS A 619 -3.32 -25.60 -29.06
C LYS A 619 -2.46 -26.26 -30.15
N ASN A 620 -1.14 -26.14 -30.03
CA ASN A 620 -0.17 -26.77 -30.93
C ASN A 620 0.74 -27.77 -30.21
N ALA A 621 0.72 -27.80 -28.88
CA ALA A 621 1.58 -28.64 -28.07
C ALA A 621 0.83 -29.27 -26.88
N ASN A 622 1.42 -30.29 -26.28
CA ASN A 622 0.92 -30.89 -25.03
C ASN A 622 1.45 -30.19 -23.78
N ILE A 623 2.22 -29.11 -23.93
CA ILE A 623 2.76 -28.33 -22.81
C ILE A 623 2.13 -26.95 -22.89
N LEU A 624 1.50 -26.51 -21.80
CA LEU A 624 1.07 -25.12 -21.62
C LEU A 624 2.02 -24.44 -20.63
N PHE A 625 2.80 -23.48 -21.10
CA PHE A 625 3.59 -22.60 -20.25
C PHE A 625 2.79 -21.35 -19.88
N VAL A 626 2.59 -21.12 -18.59
CA VAL A 626 1.81 -20.02 -18.03
C VAL A 626 2.73 -19.13 -17.20
N GLN A 627 2.81 -17.84 -17.55
CA GLN A 627 3.48 -16.79 -16.78
C GLN A 627 2.47 -15.73 -16.34
N GLY A 628 2.78 -14.98 -15.28
CA GLY A 628 1.91 -13.91 -14.79
C GLY A 628 2.02 -12.68 -15.67
N ALA A 629 3.19 -12.05 -15.66
CA ALA A 629 3.57 -10.89 -16.45
C ALA A 629 4.27 -11.28 -17.76
N PRO A 630 4.34 -10.38 -18.76
CA PRO A 630 5.06 -10.64 -20.01
C PRO A 630 6.57 -10.46 -19.85
N GLU A 631 7.22 -11.37 -19.13
CA GLU A 631 8.66 -11.32 -18.84
C GLU A 631 9.45 -12.11 -19.87
N ALA A 632 9.97 -11.40 -20.87
CA ALA A 632 10.71 -12.02 -21.98
C ALA A 632 11.88 -12.89 -21.51
N GLU A 633 12.61 -12.46 -20.48
CA GLU A 633 13.78 -13.18 -19.96
C GLU A 633 13.37 -14.49 -19.26
N VAL A 634 12.32 -14.47 -18.44
CA VAL A 634 11.75 -15.67 -17.80
C VAL A 634 11.29 -16.65 -18.88
N ALA A 635 10.44 -16.19 -19.80
CA ALA A 635 9.91 -17.01 -20.89
C ALA A 635 11.04 -17.65 -21.72
N GLN A 636 12.12 -16.91 -22.00
CA GLN A 636 13.27 -17.42 -22.74
C GLN A 636 13.97 -18.57 -22.01
N LYS A 637 14.12 -18.52 -20.67
CA LYS A 637 14.78 -19.61 -19.92
C LYS A 637 14.01 -20.92 -19.98
N TYR A 638 12.68 -20.87 -19.90
CA TYR A 638 11.84 -22.07 -20.10
C TYR A 638 11.89 -22.52 -21.56
N ALA A 639 11.82 -21.60 -22.52
CA ALA A 639 11.88 -21.92 -23.95
C ALA A 639 13.20 -22.62 -24.35
N ASP A 640 14.33 -22.14 -23.84
CA ASP A 640 15.65 -22.73 -24.08
C ASP A 640 15.71 -24.18 -23.55
N ALA A 641 15.13 -24.42 -22.37
CA ALA A 641 15.08 -25.75 -21.77
C ALA A 641 14.13 -26.70 -22.51
N PHE A 642 12.94 -26.25 -22.92
CA PHE A 642 12.05 -27.04 -23.78
C PHE A 642 12.69 -27.36 -25.12
N LYS A 643 13.36 -26.38 -25.75
CA LYS A 643 14.07 -26.56 -27.02
C LYS A 643 15.23 -27.56 -26.90
N ALA A 644 15.98 -27.54 -25.79
CA ALA A 644 17.02 -28.53 -25.52
C ALA A 644 16.49 -29.97 -25.47
N LEU A 645 15.21 -30.15 -25.11
CA LEU A 645 14.50 -31.43 -25.11
C LEU A 645 13.72 -31.71 -26.41
N SER A 646 13.84 -30.85 -27.42
CA SER A 646 13.03 -30.91 -28.66
C SER A 646 11.51 -30.92 -28.38
N LEU A 647 11.08 -30.21 -27.34
CA LEU A 647 9.68 -30.09 -26.95
C LEU A 647 9.07 -28.80 -27.47
N ASN A 648 7.87 -28.93 -28.04
CA ASN A 648 7.01 -27.78 -28.34
C ASN A 648 6.17 -27.44 -27.11
N PHE A 649 5.83 -26.16 -26.96
CA PHE A 649 4.94 -25.68 -25.92
C PHE A 649 4.08 -24.53 -26.46
N ASP A 650 2.86 -24.44 -25.94
CA ASP A 650 2.01 -23.27 -26.10
C ASP A 650 2.24 -22.32 -24.91
N SER A 651 2.11 -21.01 -25.13
CA SER A 651 2.36 -19.99 -24.09
C SER A 651 1.08 -19.24 -23.73
N TRP A 652 0.95 -18.90 -22.45
CA TRP A 652 -0.10 -18.06 -21.91
C TRP A 652 0.48 -17.06 -20.91
N CYS A 653 0.11 -15.79 -21.02
CA CYS A 653 0.53 -14.75 -20.09
C CYS A 653 -0.71 -14.15 -19.44
N VAL A 654 -0.88 -14.29 -18.12
CA VAL A 654 -2.11 -13.91 -17.41
C VAL A 654 -2.48 -12.44 -17.60
N VAL A 655 -1.50 -11.52 -17.49
CA VAL A 655 -1.71 -10.08 -17.72
C VAL A 655 -2.16 -9.79 -19.16
N ASN A 656 -1.65 -10.56 -20.12
CA ASN A 656 -1.83 -10.31 -21.54
C ASN A 656 -3.04 -11.01 -22.16
N ASP A 657 -3.28 -12.25 -21.76
CA ASP A 657 -4.24 -13.19 -22.33
C ASP A 657 -5.47 -13.38 -21.42
N GLY A 658 -5.41 -12.87 -20.18
CA GLY A 658 -6.44 -13.05 -19.16
C GLY A 658 -6.14 -14.22 -18.21
N PRO A 659 -6.92 -14.39 -17.13
CA PRO A 659 -6.74 -15.51 -16.21
C PRO A 659 -6.98 -16.84 -16.92
N VAL A 660 -6.20 -17.86 -16.56
CA VAL A 660 -6.44 -19.22 -17.05
C VAL A 660 -7.83 -19.69 -16.61
N CYS A 661 -8.59 -20.26 -17.53
CA CYS A 661 -9.95 -20.76 -17.29
C CYS A 661 -10.03 -22.28 -17.48
N SER A 662 -11.12 -22.88 -16.99
CA SER A 662 -11.33 -24.33 -17.09
C SER A 662 -11.34 -24.82 -18.53
N GLN A 663 -11.98 -24.10 -19.47
CA GLN A 663 -12.03 -24.52 -20.89
C GLN A 663 -10.64 -24.59 -21.54
N LEU A 664 -9.75 -23.65 -21.21
CA LEU A 664 -8.36 -23.69 -21.68
C LEU A 664 -7.63 -24.91 -21.09
N LEU A 665 -7.71 -25.09 -19.77
CA LEU A 665 -7.02 -26.19 -19.08
C LEU A 665 -7.56 -27.57 -19.48
N ASP A 666 -8.84 -27.67 -19.82
CA ASP A 666 -9.48 -28.89 -20.31
C ASP A 666 -8.79 -29.43 -21.57
N LYS A 667 -8.23 -28.55 -22.42
CA LYS A 667 -7.44 -28.94 -23.60
C LYS A 667 -6.14 -29.71 -23.24
N TYR A 668 -5.73 -29.70 -21.97
CA TYR A 668 -4.50 -30.33 -21.46
C TYR A 668 -4.74 -31.45 -20.43
N LYS A 669 -5.99 -31.85 -20.13
CA LYS A 669 -6.28 -32.91 -19.14
C LYS A 669 -5.79 -34.31 -19.54
N ASN A 670 -5.66 -34.58 -20.85
CA ASN A 670 -5.37 -35.91 -21.39
C ASN A 670 -3.95 -35.98 -21.98
N GLY A 671 -2.94 -36.15 -21.13
CA GLY A 671 -1.54 -36.27 -21.53
C GLY A 671 -0.81 -34.93 -21.72
N GLY A 672 -1.45 -33.81 -21.41
CA GLY A 672 -0.83 -32.50 -21.36
C GLY A 672 -0.28 -32.15 -19.97
N VAL A 673 0.69 -31.22 -19.93
CA VAL A 673 1.27 -30.70 -18.69
C VAL A 673 1.17 -29.19 -18.68
N VAL A 674 0.64 -28.63 -17.59
CA VAL A 674 0.59 -27.18 -17.36
C VAL A 674 1.76 -26.79 -16.47
N PHE A 675 2.64 -25.93 -16.99
CA PHE A 675 3.73 -25.30 -16.23
C PHE A 675 3.31 -23.88 -15.86
N ARG A 676 3.20 -23.59 -14.56
CA ARG A 676 2.92 -22.25 -14.04
C ARG A 676 4.17 -21.69 -13.35
N ALA A 677 4.79 -20.69 -13.97
CA ALA A 677 5.96 -20.00 -13.46
C ALA A 677 5.58 -18.70 -12.74
N VAL A 678 6.04 -18.51 -11.51
CA VAL A 678 5.84 -17.32 -10.68
C VAL A 678 7.21 -16.72 -10.38
N SER A 679 7.61 -15.74 -11.17
CA SER A 679 8.94 -15.13 -11.12
C SER A 679 9.17 -14.28 -9.87
N ASP A 680 8.14 -13.59 -9.36
CA ASP A 680 8.20 -12.76 -8.16
C ASP A 680 6.82 -12.57 -7.49
N SER A 681 6.81 -11.87 -6.35
CA SER A 681 5.62 -11.48 -5.58
C SER A 681 4.93 -10.20 -6.07
N SER A 682 5.33 -9.65 -7.23
CA SER A 682 4.68 -8.47 -7.79
C SER A 682 3.22 -8.74 -8.11
N VAL A 683 2.38 -7.70 -8.11
CA VAL A 683 0.94 -7.80 -8.39
C VAL A 683 0.66 -8.49 -9.73
N ALA A 684 1.55 -8.33 -10.71
CA ALA A 684 1.41 -8.90 -12.04
C ALA A 684 1.70 -10.42 -12.09
N ASN A 685 2.53 -10.93 -11.18
CA ASN A 685 2.92 -12.35 -11.14
C ASN A 685 2.20 -13.16 -10.06
N LYS A 686 1.69 -12.48 -9.04
CA LYS A 686 0.99 -13.08 -7.90
C LYS A 686 -0.09 -14.08 -8.32
N MET A 687 -0.07 -15.26 -7.70
CA MET A 687 -1.14 -16.24 -7.85
C MET A 687 -2.40 -15.77 -7.11
N ALA A 688 -3.38 -15.30 -7.87
CA ALA A 688 -4.67 -14.90 -7.31
C ALA A 688 -5.45 -16.10 -6.76
N ARG A 689 -6.27 -15.89 -5.72
CA ARG A 689 -7.13 -16.95 -5.15
C ARG A 689 -7.93 -17.69 -6.23
N ALA A 690 -8.50 -16.95 -7.18
CA ALA A 690 -9.25 -17.54 -8.28
C ALA A 690 -8.43 -18.45 -9.20
N GLU A 691 -7.17 -18.09 -9.47
CA GLU A 691 -6.28 -18.93 -10.25
C GLU A 691 -6.04 -20.25 -9.51
N THR A 692 -5.75 -20.19 -8.20
CA THR A 692 -5.56 -21.41 -7.39
C THR A 692 -6.82 -22.28 -7.35
N GLU A 693 -8.02 -21.69 -7.36
CA GLU A 693 -9.29 -22.44 -7.40
C GLU A 693 -9.52 -23.11 -8.78
N THR A 694 -9.14 -22.44 -9.87
CA THR A 694 -9.20 -23.01 -11.23
C THR A 694 -8.19 -24.15 -11.38
N LEU A 695 -6.95 -23.98 -10.92
CA LEU A 695 -5.92 -25.01 -10.94
C LEU A 695 -6.30 -26.20 -10.05
N ARG A 696 -6.92 -25.94 -8.90
CA ARG A 696 -7.51 -26.98 -8.04
C ARG A 696 -8.54 -27.81 -8.80
N ALA A 697 -9.49 -27.17 -9.49
CA ALA A 697 -10.53 -27.87 -10.25
C ALA A 697 -9.94 -28.68 -11.43
N TYR A 698 -8.89 -28.15 -12.07
CA TYR A 698 -8.12 -28.87 -13.08
C TYR A 698 -7.48 -30.15 -12.51
N LEU A 699 -6.82 -30.06 -11.36
CA LEU A 699 -6.26 -31.23 -10.68
C LEU A 699 -7.34 -32.24 -10.28
N GLN A 700 -8.47 -31.81 -9.70
CA GLN A 700 -9.58 -32.70 -9.30
C GLN A 700 -10.10 -33.62 -10.42
N THR A 701 -9.90 -33.21 -11.67
CA THR A 701 -10.40 -33.89 -12.87
C THR A 701 -9.31 -34.59 -13.66
N GLY A 702 -8.15 -34.87 -13.04
CA GLY A 702 -7.06 -35.65 -13.65
C GLY A 702 -5.94 -34.82 -14.28
N GLY A 703 -5.96 -33.49 -14.10
CA GLY A 703 -4.93 -32.59 -14.63
C GLY A 703 -3.53 -32.82 -14.05
N ALA A 704 -2.52 -32.38 -14.80
CA ALA A 704 -1.11 -32.52 -14.44
C ALA A 704 -0.45 -31.13 -14.38
N LEU A 705 0.08 -30.76 -13.21
CA LEU A 705 0.52 -29.40 -12.91
C LEU A 705 1.95 -29.35 -12.39
N CYS A 706 2.77 -28.46 -12.96
CA CYS A 706 4.05 -28.07 -12.41
C CYS A 706 3.99 -26.59 -12.02
N ILE A 707 4.21 -26.26 -10.75
CA ILE A 707 4.34 -24.88 -10.27
C ILE A 707 5.77 -24.64 -9.83
N SER A 708 6.35 -23.51 -10.22
CA SER A 708 7.69 -23.09 -9.81
C SER A 708 7.77 -21.59 -9.60
N GLY A 709 8.39 -21.17 -8.49
CA GLY A 709 8.57 -19.75 -8.20
C GLY A 709 9.00 -19.47 -6.76
N GLN A 710 9.45 -18.25 -6.51
CA GLN A 710 9.69 -17.72 -5.16
C GLN A 710 8.42 -17.12 -4.56
N ASP A 711 8.40 -16.94 -3.23
CA ASP A 711 7.32 -16.30 -2.48
C ASP A 711 5.92 -16.95 -2.63
N ILE A 712 5.80 -18.13 -3.25
CA ILE A 712 4.50 -18.74 -3.50
C ILE A 712 3.84 -19.10 -2.17
N GLY A 713 4.61 -19.61 -1.20
CA GLY A 713 4.11 -19.97 0.12
C GLY A 713 3.49 -18.77 0.86
N PRO A 714 4.23 -17.66 1.04
CA PRO A 714 3.70 -16.41 1.57
C PRO A 714 2.50 -15.86 0.78
N MET A 715 2.50 -15.99 -0.55
CA MET A 715 1.43 -15.47 -1.42
C MET A 715 0.08 -16.19 -1.23
N ILE A 716 0.09 -17.53 -1.23
CA ILE A 716 -1.14 -18.34 -1.16
C ILE A 716 -1.51 -18.74 0.27
N GLY A 717 -0.60 -18.50 1.23
CA GLY A 717 -0.79 -18.70 2.66
C GLY A 717 -1.37 -20.08 2.98
N ASP A 718 -2.22 -20.16 3.98
CA ASP A 718 -2.79 -21.42 4.48
C ASP A 718 -3.95 -22.00 3.63
N SER A 719 -3.99 -21.69 2.33
CA SER A 719 -5.07 -22.07 1.43
C SER A 719 -5.28 -23.59 1.27
N ASP A 720 -6.52 -23.98 0.96
CA ASP A 720 -6.87 -25.36 0.63
C ASP A 720 -6.05 -25.91 -0.54
N PHE A 721 -5.73 -25.06 -1.53
CA PHE A 721 -4.89 -25.45 -2.66
C PHE A 721 -3.49 -25.85 -2.19
N TYR A 722 -2.88 -25.05 -1.30
CA TYR A 722 -1.54 -25.35 -0.81
C TYR A 722 -1.51 -26.64 0.03
N LYS A 723 -2.44 -26.76 1.00
CA LYS A 723 -2.46 -27.86 1.96
C LYS A 723 -2.98 -29.17 1.38
N ASN A 724 -3.97 -29.14 0.48
CA ASN A 724 -4.65 -30.36 0.04
C ASN A 724 -4.28 -30.81 -1.37
N TYR A 725 -3.70 -29.91 -2.21
CA TYR A 725 -3.34 -30.21 -3.59
C TYR A 725 -1.85 -30.20 -3.84
N LEU A 726 -1.13 -29.19 -3.33
CA LEU A 726 0.34 -29.22 -3.29
C LEU A 726 0.87 -29.99 -2.08
N LYS A 727 -0.02 -30.31 -1.12
CA LYS A 727 0.28 -31.08 0.09
C LYS A 727 1.50 -30.54 0.83
N CYS A 728 1.54 -29.22 1.01
CA CYS A 728 2.61 -28.51 1.70
C CYS A 728 2.05 -27.39 2.59
N ARG A 729 2.88 -26.91 3.52
CA ARG A 729 2.70 -25.62 4.20
C ARG A 729 3.97 -24.78 4.10
N PHE A 730 3.83 -23.48 4.27
CA PHE A 730 4.96 -22.57 4.32
C PHE A 730 5.83 -22.84 5.56
N GLY A 731 7.14 -22.92 5.36
CA GLY A 731 8.14 -23.02 6.42
C GLY A 731 8.68 -21.64 6.78
N GLU A 732 9.63 -21.16 5.98
CA GLU A 732 10.31 -19.88 6.17
C GLU A 732 10.56 -19.22 4.81
N ASP A 733 10.55 -17.88 4.78
CA ASP A 733 10.89 -17.04 3.62
C ASP A 733 12.42 -16.95 3.48
N ASN A 734 13.08 -18.11 3.58
CA ASN A 734 14.52 -18.27 3.44
C ASN A 734 14.92 -19.75 3.34
N GLY A 735 15.20 -20.23 2.14
CA GLY A 735 15.82 -21.53 1.88
C GLY A 735 17.26 -21.65 2.42
N GLY A 736 17.92 -20.54 2.71
CA GLY A 736 19.23 -20.44 3.38
C GLY A 736 20.46 -20.70 2.50
N THR A 737 20.29 -21.36 1.36
CA THR A 737 21.34 -21.60 0.35
C THR A 737 20.71 -21.78 -1.03
N VAL A 738 21.48 -21.52 -2.08
CA VAL A 738 21.06 -21.68 -3.49
C VAL A 738 21.41 -23.04 -4.08
N ASN A 739 22.10 -23.90 -3.33
CA ASN A 739 22.44 -25.25 -3.78
C ASN A 739 21.31 -26.24 -3.46
N LEU A 740 21.04 -27.12 -4.42
CA LEU A 740 19.97 -28.09 -4.41
C LEU A 740 20.54 -29.50 -4.58
N GLU A 741 20.07 -30.43 -3.75
CA GLU A 741 20.30 -31.86 -3.87
C GLU A 741 18.96 -32.55 -4.15
N GLY A 742 18.90 -33.30 -5.25
CA GLY A 742 17.79 -34.16 -5.59
C GLY A 742 17.57 -35.22 -4.51
N CYS A 743 16.32 -35.64 -4.36
CA CYS A 743 15.94 -36.79 -3.56
C CYS A 743 14.70 -37.46 -4.15
N GLY A 744 14.36 -38.65 -3.64
CA GLY A 744 13.18 -39.37 -4.09
C GLY A 744 13.21 -39.65 -5.59
N ALA A 745 12.13 -39.32 -6.29
CA ALA A 745 12.01 -39.41 -7.74
C ALA A 745 13.10 -38.67 -8.55
N PHE A 746 13.83 -37.72 -7.96
CA PHE A 746 14.92 -36.98 -8.62
C PHE A 746 16.33 -37.49 -8.26
N GLY A 747 16.45 -38.61 -7.55
CA GLY A 747 17.74 -39.26 -7.30
C GLY A 747 18.66 -38.43 -6.40
N SER A 748 19.95 -38.33 -6.73
CA SER A 748 20.96 -37.59 -5.94
C SER A 748 21.68 -36.51 -6.77
N GLU A 749 21.06 -36.10 -7.88
CA GLU A 749 21.60 -35.08 -8.77
C GLU A 749 21.68 -33.72 -8.05
N ARG A 750 22.70 -32.92 -8.37
CA ARG A 750 22.92 -31.62 -7.74
C ARG A 750 22.75 -30.48 -8.72
N PHE A 751 22.11 -29.43 -8.24
CA PHE A 751 21.83 -28.22 -9.00
C PHE A 751 22.15 -26.99 -8.15
N THR A 752 22.30 -25.85 -8.80
CA THR A 752 22.54 -24.57 -8.11
C THR A 752 21.65 -23.50 -8.73
N LEU A 753 21.07 -22.64 -7.90
CA LEU A 753 20.33 -21.45 -8.31
C LEU A 753 21.27 -20.25 -8.42
N ASN A 754 20.88 -19.27 -9.24
CA ASN A 754 21.57 -17.98 -9.38
C ASN A 754 23.06 -18.07 -9.81
N GLY A 755 23.38 -18.93 -10.76
CA GLY A 755 24.72 -19.07 -11.34
C GLY A 755 24.82 -18.58 -12.79
N ALA A 756 25.87 -19.04 -13.49
CA ALA A 756 26.04 -18.75 -14.91
C ALA A 756 24.84 -19.23 -15.74
N GLU A 757 24.41 -18.41 -16.71
CA GLU A 757 23.25 -18.68 -17.58
C GLU A 757 21.87 -18.75 -16.89
N ALA A 758 21.80 -18.54 -15.57
CA ALA A 758 20.55 -18.33 -14.84
C ALA A 758 20.09 -16.88 -14.92
N LEU A 759 18.83 -16.61 -14.59
CA LEU A 759 18.29 -15.25 -14.51
C LEU A 759 18.74 -14.48 -13.23
N ASN A 760 19.26 -15.19 -12.24
CA ASN A 760 19.76 -14.64 -10.97
C ASN A 760 18.74 -13.80 -10.20
N ASN A 761 17.46 -14.13 -10.33
CA ASN A 761 16.34 -13.38 -9.79
C ASN A 761 15.73 -14.02 -8.52
N GLN A 762 16.26 -15.13 -8.02
CA GLN A 762 15.71 -15.83 -6.85
C GLN A 762 16.37 -15.32 -5.57
N LEU A 763 15.78 -14.29 -4.97
CA LEU A 763 16.28 -13.65 -3.75
C LEU A 763 15.54 -14.13 -2.50
N PHE A 764 14.30 -14.57 -2.65
CA PHE A 764 13.37 -14.94 -1.57
C PHE A 764 12.86 -16.37 -1.77
N ILE A 765 13.80 -17.32 -1.83
CA ILE A 765 13.46 -18.74 -1.97
C ILE A 765 12.83 -19.28 -0.67
N ASP A 766 11.77 -20.07 -0.81
CA ASP A 766 10.98 -20.56 0.32
C ASP A 766 11.50 -21.92 0.82
N ASP A 767 11.51 -22.11 2.14
CA ASP A 767 11.45 -23.45 2.75
C ASP A 767 9.99 -23.90 2.83
N ILE A 768 9.75 -25.14 2.43
CA ILE A 768 8.41 -25.73 2.44
C ILE A 768 8.37 -26.95 3.34
N ILE A 769 7.23 -27.17 4.00
CA ILE A 769 7.06 -28.30 4.89
C ILE A 769 6.05 -29.26 4.25
N PRO A 770 6.50 -30.43 3.75
CA PRO A 770 5.64 -31.43 3.13
C PRO A 770 4.61 -31.98 4.12
N LEU A 771 3.41 -32.24 3.61
CA LEU A 771 2.31 -32.90 4.33
C LEU A 771 2.13 -34.33 3.80
N THR A 772 1.29 -35.11 4.47
CA THR A 772 1.01 -36.50 4.09
C THR A 772 0.56 -36.63 2.64
N GLY A 773 1.27 -37.44 1.86
CA GLY A 773 1.00 -37.66 0.43
C GLY A 773 1.80 -36.76 -0.52
N ALA A 774 2.69 -35.92 0.00
CA ALA A 774 3.76 -35.28 -0.76
C ALA A 774 5.11 -35.96 -0.47
N GLU A 775 5.87 -36.23 -1.52
CA GLU A 775 7.26 -36.71 -1.46
C GLU A 775 8.21 -35.53 -1.66
N PRO A 776 9.18 -35.27 -0.76
CA PRO A 776 10.26 -34.33 -1.02
C PRO A 776 11.09 -34.80 -2.21
N ILE A 777 11.34 -33.92 -3.18
CA ILE A 777 12.14 -34.22 -4.38
C ILE A 777 13.39 -33.36 -4.53
N PHE A 778 13.43 -32.20 -3.86
CA PHE A 778 14.66 -31.41 -3.72
C PHE A 778 14.82 -30.90 -2.29
N LYS A 779 16.07 -30.84 -1.84
CA LYS A 779 16.46 -30.21 -0.58
C LYS A 779 17.59 -29.23 -0.82
N TYR A 780 17.62 -28.19 -0.02
CA TYR A 780 18.78 -27.31 0.12
C TYR A 780 19.90 -28.02 0.90
N ASP A 781 21.16 -27.55 0.80
CA ASP A 781 22.30 -28.17 1.53
C ASP A 781 22.07 -28.25 3.05
N ASN A 782 21.33 -27.28 3.60
CA ASN A 782 20.93 -27.24 5.00
C ASN A 782 19.76 -28.17 5.36
N ARG A 783 19.37 -29.07 4.43
CA ARG A 783 18.33 -30.10 4.55
C ARG A 783 16.89 -29.60 4.57
N LYS A 784 16.67 -28.28 4.43
CA LYS A 784 15.35 -27.68 4.16
C LYS A 784 14.79 -28.20 2.84
N VAL A 785 13.47 -28.28 2.70
CA VAL A 785 12.84 -28.87 1.50
C VAL A 785 12.58 -27.74 0.50
N ALA A 786 13.01 -27.96 -0.74
CA ALA A 786 12.91 -26.97 -1.82
C ALA A 786 11.83 -27.34 -2.86
N ALA A 787 11.43 -28.61 -2.94
CA ALA A 787 10.37 -29.04 -3.85
C ALA A 787 9.72 -30.35 -3.42
N VAL A 788 8.47 -30.55 -3.84
CA VAL A 788 7.71 -31.78 -3.62
C VAL A 788 7.07 -32.33 -4.89
N PHE A 789 6.82 -33.63 -4.87
CA PHE A 789 5.97 -34.35 -5.81
C PHE A 789 4.73 -34.90 -5.10
N VAL A 790 3.56 -34.69 -5.69
CA VAL A 790 2.29 -35.25 -5.26
C VAL A 790 1.81 -36.23 -6.32
N ASN A 791 1.72 -37.50 -5.95
CA ASN A 791 1.12 -38.57 -6.76
C ASN A 791 -0.17 -39.04 -6.09
N ASP A 792 -1.24 -38.28 -6.29
CA ASP A 792 -2.57 -38.69 -5.85
C ASP A 792 -3.16 -39.60 -6.93
N GLY A 793 -3.83 -40.70 -6.55
CA GLY A 793 -4.44 -41.61 -7.54
C GLY A 793 -5.43 -40.93 -8.50
N LYS A 794 -5.80 -39.67 -8.23
CA LYS A 794 -6.67 -38.81 -9.04
C LYS A 794 -5.93 -37.70 -9.80
N TYR A 795 -4.76 -37.24 -9.35
CA TYR A 795 -4.03 -36.13 -9.98
C TYR A 795 -2.53 -36.17 -9.64
N ARG A 796 -1.72 -35.47 -10.43
CA ARG A 796 -0.28 -35.31 -10.15
C ARG A 796 0.13 -33.86 -10.16
N ALA A 797 0.95 -33.47 -9.20
CA ALA A 797 1.48 -32.12 -9.10
C ALA A 797 2.96 -32.12 -8.68
N LEU A 798 3.72 -31.18 -9.23
CA LEU A 798 5.06 -30.82 -8.80
C LEU A 798 5.04 -29.37 -8.32
N TYR A 799 5.66 -29.12 -7.18
CA TYR A 799 5.83 -27.77 -6.65
C TYR A 799 7.29 -27.53 -6.30
N PHE A 800 7.88 -26.54 -6.96
CA PHE A 800 9.23 -26.02 -6.69
C PHE A 800 9.10 -24.65 -6.01
N ALA A 801 9.67 -24.53 -4.81
CA ALA A 801 9.69 -23.31 -3.99
C ALA A 801 10.75 -22.29 -4.48
N PHE A 802 11.10 -22.39 -5.76
CA PHE A 802 12.02 -21.54 -6.51
C PHE A 802 11.64 -21.57 -7.99
N GLY A 803 11.98 -20.52 -8.72
CA GLY A 803 11.79 -20.44 -10.17
C GLY A 803 12.81 -21.28 -10.95
N LEU A 804 12.34 -22.06 -11.92
CA LEU A 804 13.24 -22.87 -12.76
C LEU A 804 14.13 -22.00 -13.66
N GLU A 805 13.72 -20.77 -13.95
CA GLU A 805 14.53 -19.80 -14.72
C GLU A 805 15.85 -19.42 -14.04
N ALA A 806 15.96 -19.68 -12.73
CA ALA A 806 17.15 -19.40 -11.95
C ALA A 806 18.07 -20.60 -11.72
N VAL A 807 17.68 -21.80 -12.18
CA VAL A 807 18.56 -22.96 -12.16
C VAL A 807 19.71 -22.71 -13.13
N THR A 808 20.93 -22.95 -12.66
CA THR A 808 22.19 -22.72 -13.39
C THR A 808 22.35 -23.72 -14.53
N GLY A 809 22.56 -23.20 -15.74
CA GLY A 809 22.76 -23.99 -16.96
C GLY A 809 21.47 -24.50 -17.63
N THR A 810 21.42 -24.41 -18.96
CA THR A 810 20.27 -24.89 -19.75
C THR A 810 20.07 -26.41 -19.66
N GLY A 811 21.16 -27.19 -19.64
CA GLY A 811 21.08 -28.65 -19.50
C GLY A 811 20.46 -29.09 -18.17
N SER A 812 20.82 -28.43 -17.07
CA SER A 812 20.24 -28.63 -15.74
C SER A 812 18.74 -28.34 -15.72
N ARG A 813 18.33 -27.20 -16.28
CA ARG A 813 16.90 -26.84 -16.42
C ARG A 813 16.14 -27.88 -17.23
N ALA A 814 16.73 -28.31 -18.36
CA ALA A 814 16.16 -29.34 -19.22
C ALA A 814 16.05 -30.69 -18.50
N ALA A 815 17.02 -31.10 -17.68
CA ALA A 815 16.94 -32.32 -16.88
C ALA A 815 15.74 -32.28 -15.90
N ILE A 816 15.56 -31.15 -15.20
CA ILE A 816 14.43 -30.98 -14.27
C ILE A 816 13.09 -31.05 -15.01
N ILE A 817 12.96 -30.33 -16.14
CA ILE A 817 11.74 -30.31 -16.95
C ILE A 817 11.45 -31.69 -17.56
N SER A 818 12.48 -32.40 -18.05
CA SER A 818 12.35 -33.75 -18.59
C SER A 818 11.78 -34.69 -17.55
N LYS A 819 12.30 -34.64 -16.31
CA LYS A 819 11.79 -35.46 -15.23
C LYS A 819 10.36 -35.08 -14.80
N ALA A 820 10.04 -33.78 -14.81
CA ALA A 820 8.68 -33.33 -14.56
C ALA A 820 7.67 -33.91 -15.57
N ILE A 821 8.02 -33.91 -16.86
CA ILE A 821 7.19 -34.47 -17.93
C ILE A 821 7.12 -36.01 -17.86
N GLU A 822 8.13 -36.68 -17.32
CA GLU A 822 8.06 -38.12 -17.09
C GLU A 822 7.07 -38.48 -15.95
N LEU A 823 7.09 -37.70 -14.87
CA LEU A 823 6.33 -37.98 -13.64
C LEU A 823 4.86 -37.56 -13.72
N LEU A 824 4.56 -36.44 -14.37
CA LEU A 824 3.23 -35.80 -14.30
C LEU A 824 2.13 -36.50 -15.13
N PRO A 825 2.36 -37.01 -16.36
CA PRO A 825 1.36 -37.75 -17.11
C PRO A 825 1.10 -39.14 -16.51
N PHE A 826 -0.16 -39.55 -16.40
CA PHE A 826 -0.53 -40.90 -15.98
C PHE A 826 -0.18 -41.93 -17.08
N LYS A 827 0.73 -42.86 -16.78
CA LYS A 827 1.10 -43.96 -17.69
C LYS A 827 0.11 -45.13 -17.56
N VAL A 828 -0.45 -45.57 -18.70
CA VAL A 828 -1.22 -46.81 -19.00
C VAL A 828 -2.56 -47.05 -18.27
N ALA A 829 -2.66 -46.90 -16.94
CA ALA A 829 -3.88 -47.24 -16.20
C ALA A 829 -5.11 -46.38 -16.60
N ASN A 830 -4.87 -45.16 -17.06
CA ASN A 830 -5.91 -44.23 -17.52
C ASN A 830 -6.36 -44.50 -18.96
N ALA A 831 -5.51 -45.08 -19.82
CA ALA A 831 -5.93 -45.57 -21.14
C ALA A 831 -6.96 -46.70 -20.99
N MET A 832 -6.70 -47.63 -20.06
CA MET A 832 -7.61 -48.73 -19.73
C MET A 832 -8.92 -48.24 -19.10
N SER A 833 -8.86 -47.21 -18.26
CA SER A 833 -10.05 -46.64 -17.62
C SER A 833 -10.90 -45.83 -18.61
N ALA A 834 -10.27 -45.10 -19.54
CA ALA A 834 -10.94 -44.37 -20.61
C ALA A 834 -11.63 -45.32 -21.61
N LEU A 835 -10.96 -46.40 -22.04
CA LEU A 835 -11.57 -47.42 -22.92
C LEU A 835 -12.78 -48.12 -22.28
N LYS A 836 -12.70 -48.39 -20.97
CA LYS A 836 -13.84 -48.97 -20.22
C LYS A 836 -15.00 -47.98 -20.06
N ALA A 837 -14.71 -46.69 -19.89
CA ALA A 837 -15.72 -45.64 -19.84
C ALA A 837 -16.40 -45.45 -21.22
N ASP A 838 -15.63 -45.50 -22.31
CA ASP A 838 -16.13 -45.38 -23.69
C ASP A 838 -17.00 -46.57 -24.12
N ALA A 839 -16.68 -47.77 -23.63
CA ALA A 839 -17.51 -48.96 -23.83
C ALA A 839 -18.87 -48.88 -23.10
N ALA A 840 -18.95 -48.08 -22.03
CA ALA A 840 -20.16 -47.86 -21.24
C ALA A 840 -20.94 -46.58 -21.64
N ALA A 841 -20.38 -45.73 -22.50
CA ALA A 841 -20.95 -44.43 -22.86
C ALA A 841 -21.76 -44.47 -24.17
N ALA A 842 -22.81 -43.65 -24.24
CA ALA A 842 -23.51 -43.36 -25.49
C ALA A 842 -22.57 -42.64 -26.48
N GLU A 843 -22.90 -42.64 -27.77
CA GLU A 843 -22.01 -42.18 -28.85
C GLU A 843 -21.50 -40.74 -28.69
N SER A 844 -22.26 -39.86 -28.02
CA SER A 844 -21.89 -38.47 -27.71
C SER A 844 -20.98 -38.29 -26.47
N GLY A 845 -20.64 -39.38 -25.75
CA GLY A 845 -19.82 -39.37 -24.54
C GLY A 845 -18.54 -40.20 -24.63
N LYS A 846 -18.20 -40.70 -25.82
CA LYS A 846 -16.97 -41.47 -26.07
C LYS A 846 -15.77 -40.53 -26.23
N ASN A 847 -14.64 -40.91 -25.65
CA ASN A 847 -13.37 -40.19 -25.66
C ASN A 847 -12.30 -40.97 -26.45
N THR A 848 -12.70 -41.50 -27.62
CA THR A 848 -11.92 -42.42 -28.45
C THR A 848 -10.53 -41.85 -28.82
N ASP A 849 -10.42 -40.54 -29.03
CA ASP A 849 -9.15 -39.88 -29.34
C ASP A 849 -8.20 -39.81 -28.13
N ALA A 850 -8.73 -39.68 -26.91
CA ALA A 850 -7.91 -39.75 -25.70
C ALA A 850 -7.40 -41.16 -25.43
N ALA A 851 -8.20 -42.19 -25.71
CA ALA A 851 -7.76 -43.57 -25.61
C ALA A 851 -6.62 -43.86 -26.61
N LEU A 852 -6.79 -43.48 -27.88
CA LEU A 852 -5.77 -43.67 -28.92
C LEU A 852 -4.49 -42.87 -28.66
N ASN A 853 -4.60 -41.62 -28.22
CA ASN A 853 -3.43 -40.79 -27.90
C ASN A 853 -2.68 -41.29 -26.65
N ASN A 854 -3.40 -41.78 -25.63
CA ASN A 854 -2.76 -42.41 -24.47
C ASN A 854 -2.04 -43.73 -24.85
N ILE A 855 -2.57 -44.48 -25.82
CA ILE A 855 -1.90 -45.66 -26.38
C ILE A 855 -0.62 -45.24 -27.11
N GLU A 856 -0.65 -44.18 -27.93
CA GLU A 856 0.52 -43.67 -28.65
C GLU A 856 1.62 -43.14 -27.70
N LEU A 857 1.25 -42.43 -26.63
CA LEU A 857 2.19 -41.95 -25.62
C LEU A 857 2.80 -43.11 -24.80
N THR A 858 1.98 -44.12 -24.51
CA THR A 858 2.43 -45.37 -23.88
C THR A 858 3.43 -46.10 -24.78
N GLU A 859 3.13 -46.21 -26.08
CA GLU A 859 4.02 -46.79 -27.10
C GLU A 859 5.38 -46.08 -27.11
N LYS A 860 5.39 -44.74 -27.18
CA LYS A 860 6.64 -43.95 -27.19
C LYS A 860 7.46 -44.12 -25.92
N SER A 861 6.82 -44.16 -24.75
CA SER A 861 7.52 -44.40 -23.47
C SER A 861 8.14 -45.79 -23.40
N ILE A 862 7.43 -46.84 -23.87
CA ILE A 862 7.93 -48.21 -23.85
C ILE A 862 9.11 -48.37 -24.82
N ILE A 863 9.05 -47.75 -26.00
CA ILE A 863 10.16 -47.74 -26.95
C ILE A 863 11.41 -47.09 -26.34
N ALA A 864 11.24 -46.01 -25.58
CA ALA A 864 12.34 -45.36 -24.86
C ALA A 864 12.91 -46.23 -23.74
N ASP A 865 12.08 -46.93 -22.97
CA ASP A 865 12.52 -47.86 -21.93
C ASP A 865 13.34 -49.02 -22.54
N ILE A 866 12.89 -49.58 -23.67
CA ILE A 866 13.60 -50.65 -24.40
C ILE A 866 14.96 -50.17 -24.90
N ALA A 867 15.06 -48.93 -25.37
CA ALA A 867 16.34 -48.34 -25.79
C ALA A 867 17.35 -48.24 -24.61
N ASN A 868 16.85 -48.15 -23.38
CA ASN A 868 17.63 -48.12 -22.14
C ASN A 868 17.76 -49.49 -21.46
N SER A 869 17.45 -50.59 -22.16
CA SER A 869 17.52 -51.97 -21.64
C SER A 869 16.55 -52.26 -20.49
N ASN A 870 15.44 -51.51 -20.39
CA ASN A 870 14.35 -51.75 -19.45
C ASN A 870 13.14 -52.34 -20.19
N TYR A 871 12.75 -53.57 -19.84
CA TYR A 871 11.69 -54.33 -20.51
C TYR A 871 10.41 -54.46 -19.69
N ASP A 872 10.40 -53.97 -18.44
CA ASP A 872 9.29 -54.16 -17.51
C ASP A 872 8.03 -53.46 -18.02
N SER A 873 8.17 -52.26 -18.60
CA SER A 873 7.07 -51.52 -19.20
C SER A 873 6.44 -52.26 -20.38
N ALA A 874 7.23 -52.95 -21.20
CA ALA A 874 6.73 -53.76 -22.31
C ALA A 874 6.03 -55.04 -21.82
N LEU A 875 6.59 -55.67 -20.78
CA LEU A 875 6.02 -56.85 -20.14
C LEU A 875 4.67 -56.53 -19.46
N ASN A 876 4.59 -55.40 -18.78
CA ASN A 876 3.39 -54.89 -18.13
C ASN A 876 2.31 -54.55 -19.16
N LEU A 877 2.67 -53.90 -20.27
CA LEU A 877 1.74 -53.69 -21.39
C LEU A 877 1.15 -55.02 -21.88
N CYS A 878 1.97 -56.04 -22.11
CA CYS A 878 1.49 -57.34 -22.55
C CYS A 878 0.57 -58.00 -21.52
N ALA A 879 0.94 -57.94 -20.23
CA ALA A 879 0.13 -58.48 -19.15
C ALA A 879 -1.23 -57.79 -19.05
N ASP A 880 -1.29 -56.48 -19.24
CA ASP A 880 -2.55 -55.73 -19.17
C ASP A 880 -3.43 -55.90 -20.41
N VAL A 881 -2.83 -55.92 -21.61
CA VAL A 881 -3.58 -56.17 -22.86
C VAL A 881 -4.12 -57.60 -22.91
N SER A 882 -3.44 -58.57 -22.29
CA SER A 882 -3.91 -59.97 -22.22
C SER A 882 -5.26 -60.14 -21.51
N LYS A 883 -5.59 -59.21 -20.60
CA LYS A 883 -6.82 -59.23 -19.80
C LYS A 883 -8.04 -58.67 -20.57
N LEU A 884 -7.83 -58.13 -21.77
CA LEU A 884 -8.87 -57.49 -22.58
C LEU A 884 -9.56 -58.49 -23.52
N THR A 885 -10.79 -58.18 -23.95
CA THR A 885 -11.47 -58.92 -25.03
C THR A 885 -10.89 -58.57 -26.41
N ALA A 886 -11.17 -59.38 -27.43
CA ALA A 886 -10.62 -59.17 -28.78
C ALA A 886 -10.92 -57.78 -29.38
N ASN A 887 -12.11 -57.23 -29.12
CA ASN A 887 -12.51 -55.90 -29.60
C ASN A 887 -11.80 -54.77 -28.83
N GLU A 888 -11.61 -54.93 -27.52
CA GLU A 888 -10.90 -53.96 -26.67
C GLU A 888 -9.38 -53.96 -26.93
N ARG A 889 -8.82 -55.06 -27.44
CA ARG A 889 -7.41 -55.15 -27.85
C ARG A 889 -7.12 -54.45 -29.18
N ALA A 890 -8.13 -54.27 -30.04
CA ALA A 890 -7.92 -53.76 -31.40
C ALA A 890 -7.14 -52.42 -31.46
N PRO A 891 -7.39 -51.43 -30.57
CA PRO A 891 -6.63 -50.18 -30.54
C PRO A 891 -5.12 -50.33 -30.20
N PHE A 892 -4.72 -51.42 -29.54
CA PHE A 892 -3.33 -51.65 -29.11
C PHE A 892 -2.46 -52.34 -30.17
N ARG A 893 -3.04 -52.82 -31.27
CA ARG A 893 -2.31 -53.59 -32.31
C ARG A 893 -1.13 -52.81 -32.90
N SER A 894 -1.30 -51.52 -33.15
CA SER A 894 -0.23 -50.67 -33.69
C SER A 894 0.94 -50.57 -32.70
N ALA A 895 0.64 -50.27 -31.43
CA ALA A 895 1.65 -50.15 -30.38
C ALA A 895 2.41 -51.46 -30.15
N LEU A 896 1.72 -52.60 -30.06
CA LEU A 896 2.34 -53.92 -29.92
C LEU A 896 3.27 -54.24 -31.10
N LYS A 897 2.89 -53.86 -32.32
CA LYS A 897 3.71 -54.04 -33.53
C LYS A 897 4.98 -53.19 -33.48
N SER A 898 4.87 -51.91 -33.09
CA SER A 898 6.04 -51.03 -32.95
C SER A 898 7.01 -51.50 -31.88
N VAL A 899 6.49 -51.92 -30.72
CA VAL A 899 7.30 -52.50 -29.63
C VAL A 899 8.02 -53.77 -30.11
N CYS A 900 7.33 -54.65 -30.85
CA CYS A 900 7.93 -55.85 -31.43
C CYS A 900 9.07 -55.53 -32.41
N VAL A 901 8.91 -54.50 -33.24
CA VAL A 901 9.97 -54.03 -34.16
C VAL A 901 11.19 -53.55 -33.37
N MET A 902 10.98 -52.74 -32.32
CA MET A 902 12.08 -52.22 -31.51
C MET A 902 12.84 -53.32 -30.75
N LEU A 903 12.12 -54.29 -30.19
CA LEU A 903 12.71 -55.45 -29.50
C LEU A 903 13.56 -56.31 -30.47
N LYS A 904 13.07 -56.55 -31.68
CA LYS A 904 13.82 -57.26 -32.72
C LYS A 904 15.06 -56.49 -33.16
N ALA A 905 14.96 -55.16 -33.29
CA ALA A 905 16.11 -54.32 -33.59
C ALA A 905 17.17 -54.37 -32.47
N ARG A 906 16.72 -54.42 -31.21
CA ARG A 906 17.61 -54.60 -30.05
C ARG A 906 18.31 -55.96 -30.07
N MET A 907 17.59 -57.06 -30.37
CA MET A 907 18.17 -58.42 -30.51
C MET A 907 19.28 -58.54 -31.55
N LEU A 908 19.32 -57.66 -32.56
CA LEU A 908 20.34 -57.67 -33.60
C LEU A 908 21.65 -56.96 -33.18
N GLN A 909 21.69 -56.33 -32.00
CA GLN A 909 22.90 -55.67 -31.48
C GLN A 909 23.87 -56.71 -30.89
N GLN A 910 25.14 -56.66 -31.30
CA GLN A 910 26.15 -57.71 -31.05
C GLN A 910 26.68 -57.80 -29.59
N GLN A 911 26.06 -57.13 -28.62
CA GLN A 911 26.58 -56.99 -27.24
C GLN A 911 25.54 -57.27 -26.14
N LEU A 912 24.44 -57.96 -26.43
CA LEU A 912 23.45 -58.30 -25.41
C LEU A 912 23.95 -59.43 -24.51
N SER A 913 23.62 -59.35 -23.21
CA SER A 913 23.82 -60.47 -22.29
C SER A 913 22.80 -61.60 -22.54
N GLU A 914 23.10 -62.82 -22.07
CA GLU A 914 22.15 -63.95 -22.15
C GLU A 914 20.83 -63.62 -21.40
N GLU A 915 20.92 -62.97 -20.24
CA GLU A 915 19.76 -62.54 -19.45
C GLU A 915 18.90 -61.50 -20.20
N GLU A 916 19.54 -60.53 -20.86
CA GLU A 916 18.85 -59.51 -21.65
C GLU A 916 18.16 -60.14 -22.87
N THR A 917 18.82 -61.10 -23.52
CA THR A 917 18.26 -61.86 -24.63
C THR A 917 17.03 -62.67 -24.21
N GLU A 918 17.08 -63.33 -23.05
CA GLU A 918 15.97 -64.09 -22.50
C GLU A 918 14.77 -63.18 -22.18
N LYS A 919 15.00 -62.02 -21.55
CA LYS A 919 13.94 -61.03 -21.26
C LYS A 919 13.27 -60.53 -22.53
N ILE A 920 14.05 -60.18 -23.56
CA ILE A 920 13.49 -59.74 -24.84
C ILE A 920 12.65 -60.87 -25.47
N GLN A 921 13.14 -62.11 -25.44
CA GLN A 921 12.44 -63.26 -26.02
C GLN A 921 11.10 -63.53 -25.31
N VAL A 922 11.05 -63.40 -23.99
CA VAL A 922 9.79 -63.53 -23.21
C VAL A 922 8.76 -62.49 -23.66
N VAL A 923 9.16 -61.24 -23.83
CA VAL A 923 8.24 -60.17 -24.27
C VAL A 923 7.78 -60.41 -25.71
N LEU A 924 8.68 -60.80 -26.61
CA LEU A 924 8.32 -61.12 -28.00
C LEU A 924 7.31 -62.27 -28.10
N ASN A 925 7.47 -63.32 -27.30
CA ASN A 925 6.53 -64.44 -27.28
C ASN A 925 5.14 -63.97 -26.83
N LYS A 926 5.05 -63.15 -25.77
CA LYS A 926 3.77 -62.59 -25.31
C LYS A 926 3.12 -61.68 -26.34
N ILE A 927 3.90 -60.85 -27.04
CA ILE A 927 3.35 -60.02 -28.13
C ILE A 927 2.79 -60.90 -29.26
N ASN A 928 3.45 -62.02 -29.58
CA ASN A 928 2.95 -62.96 -30.59
C ASN A 928 1.67 -63.67 -30.14
N GLU A 929 1.50 -63.96 -28.85
CA GLU A 929 0.26 -64.53 -28.30
C GLU A 929 -0.92 -63.54 -28.30
N LEU A 930 -0.63 -62.23 -28.23
CA LEU A 930 -1.64 -61.18 -28.17
C LEU A 930 -2.14 -60.68 -29.53
N ASN A 931 -1.31 -60.81 -30.57
CA ASN A 931 -1.67 -60.51 -31.96
C ASN A 931 -2.53 -61.61 -32.57
#